data_AF-A0A812LZG7-F1
#
_entry.id   AF-A0A812LZG7-F1
#
_cell.length_a   1.000
_cell.length_b   1.000
_cell.length_c   1.000
_cell.angle_alpha   90.00
_cell.angle_beta   90.00
_cell.angle_gamma   90.00
#
_symmetry.space_group_name_H-M   'P 1'
#
loop_
_entity.id
_entity.type
_entity.pdbx_description
1 polymer ?
#
loop_
_entity_poly.entity_id
_entity_poly.type
_entity_poly.pdbx_seq_one_letter_code
_entity_poly.pdbx_strand_id
1 'polypeptide(L)'
;MARVIVSSCVLRRRASIETSSTVVLDLTPLSSSVKRAVVDGVHDSCDHCQLFLHRYAFARSAAVWGFGVLHRWILAASLSDDGLELTAGPGGPTAMNQATAQRVLQEFLIKQEGSTLRAWIHKLDPDHEHRVSEMYFVRYMREQGFAYDVGELYQALDLDGGGELTLEELDPRADQLFEDFRTWCCSNFPGGLDECLTRMARKGEVKVEAVKINLFHFEADLVANGWTAGCEEELFYAISADQTSIVANDMRWLNLDMRRYKRKIKAKEQALHETKVRAIKRGAKDPRENLADFKRFLRQKHGGSLLRAWRQSLVEGDSMMLHKGQFFKACVNLKWRTDVKGLWEILDTDTSGTIGIEELDFKAAEELALFRQFVMQKFGNATRTFAALDLDGNKNVSEVEFLQALKEFGYEQRDKHLFHALDRHGKKKINLEDILFLDSWKPMEFLLASPSLESAQNFKNRLREKFGTFLRAWKMVLDMDGSNTCTWEEFRLTCKKIGFKHDIAGAWRALDQKMAGTINLSDIDPASSSVLLDFRNWAMEEFGSVRSMFSVFDEDGSKSLSLKEFKRACRIYGFRGNLKGLFNILDGTGTGALTIDEVVFLDRWAIQTEADMEKAADSMSRLPSIIKTGQDSVSEELAGPGQGQTVAKALEAGSWKDGDLHPAFRTWANCRRRRPVKKQDGSLPPLASQLDFGDARVVRRPVLLMAYVPEAQPGCIWEFPKVRGTLFWTP
;
A
#
# COMPACT_ATOMS: atom_id res chain seq x y z
N MET A 1 17.37 38.52 -10.73
CA MET A 1 16.78 37.93 -11.96
C MET A 1 15.39 37.44 -11.63
N ALA A 2 14.32 37.83 -12.32
CA ALA A 2 13.86 39.16 -12.65
C ALA A 2 12.32 39.04 -12.66
N ARG A 3 11.67 39.81 -11.77
CA ARG A 3 10.23 40.06 -11.81
C ARG A 3 9.88 40.64 -13.17
N VAL A 4 8.89 40.08 -13.88
CA VAL A 4 8.28 40.77 -15.01
C VAL A 4 6.94 41.35 -14.56
N ILE A 5 6.99 42.66 -14.43
CA ILE A 5 5.89 43.61 -14.31
C ILE A 5 5.07 43.54 -15.61
N VAL A 6 3.77 43.28 -15.50
CA VAL A 6 2.84 43.49 -16.62
C VAL A 6 2.53 44.98 -16.67
N SER A 7 3.11 45.68 -17.63
CA SER A 7 2.77 47.06 -17.96
C SER A 7 1.76 47.07 -19.10
N SER A 8 0.66 47.79 -18.89
CA SER A 8 -0.41 48.04 -19.86
C SER A 8 0.10 48.73 -21.13
N CYS A 9 -0.30 48.23 -22.30
CA CYS A 9 -0.29 49.03 -23.52
C CYS A 9 -1.66 48.98 -24.20
N VAL A 10 -2.32 50.13 -24.14
CA VAL A 10 -3.49 50.54 -24.91
C VAL A 10 -3.17 50.48 -26.40
N LEU A 11 -3.97 49.79 -27.20
CA LEU A 11 -4.03 50.01 -28.64
C LEU A 11 -5.45 50.35 -29.08
N ARG A 12 -5.55 51.55 -29.64
CA ARG A 12 -6.75 52.26 -30.08
C ARG A 12 -7.36 51.64 -31.33
N ARG A 13 -8.70 51.69 -31.43
CA ARG A 13 -9.44 51.60 -32.69
C ARG A 13 -9.08 52.74 -33.63
N ARG A 14 -8.91 52.43 -34.92
CA ARG A 14 -9.23 53.33 -36.04
C ARG A 14 -9.88 52.51 -37.16
N ALA A 15 -10.97 53.04 -37.69
CA ALA A 15 -11.80 52.47 -38.75
C ALA A 15 -11.32 52.92 -40.15
N SER A 16 -11.57 52.10 -41.18
CA SER A 16 -11.89 52.52 -42.56
C SER A 16 -12.14 51.32 -43.49
N ILE A 17 -13.42 51.08 -43.81
CA ILE A 17 -14.06 50.94 -45.14
C ILE A 17 -13.33 50.22 -46.31
N GLU A 18 -14.04 49.21 -46.87
CA GLU A 18 -14.23 48.80 -48.29
C GLU A 18 -13.67 47.50 -48.92
N THR A 19 -14.63 46.77 -49.53
CA THR A 19 -14.63 45.88 -50.72
C THR A 19 -14.25 44.38 -50.65
N SER A 20 -15.27 43.57 -50.96
CA SER A 20 -15.32 42.24 -51.60
C SER A 20 -14.03 41.67 -52.21
N SER A 21 -13.67 40.44 -51.82
CA SER A 21 -13.18 39.39 -52.74
C SER A 21 -13.25 38.01 -52.08
N THR A 22 -14.00 37.11 -52.70
CA THR A 22 -14.02 35.66 -52.42
C THR A 22 -12.64 35.07 -52.73
N VAL A 23 -12.02 34.40 -51.77
CA VAL A 23 -10.85 33.54 -52.00
C VAL A 23 -11.29 32.10 -51.79
N VAL A 24 -11.37 31.36 -52.90
CA VAL A 24 -11.44 29.90 -52.90
C VAL A 24 -10.01 29.39 -52.70
N LEU A 25 -9.77 28.61 -51.64
CA LEU A 25 -8.55 27.82 -51.49
C LEU A 25 -8.90 26.34 -51.59
N ASP A 26 -8.53 25.76 -52.72
CA ASP A 26 -8.44 24.32 -52.95
C ASP A 26 -7.43 23.71 -51.95
N LEU A 27 -7.87 22.68 -51.21
CA LEU A 27 -6.98 21.87 -50.39
C LEU A 27 -6.76 20.52 -51.07
N THR A 28 -5.69 20.42 -51.87
CA THR A 28 -5.07 19.14 -52.22
C THR A 28 -4.26 18.60 -51.02
N PRO A 29 -4.23 17.28 -50.78
CA PRO A 29 -3.57 16.71 -49.60
C PRO A 29 -2.04 16.69 -49.75
N LEU A 30 -1.32 17.16 -48.72
CA LEU A 30 0.14 17.12 -48.64
C LEU A 30 0.64 15.76 -48.13
N SER A 31 1.64 15.23 -48.83
CA SER A 31 2.25 13.91 -48.66
C SER A 31 3.23 13.76 -47.48
N SER A 32 3.56 12.50 -47.21
CA SER A 32 4.16 11.83 -46.05
C SER A 32 5.59 12.18 -45.59
N SER A 33 6.12 13.40 -45.79
CA SER A 33 7.56 13.68 -45.56
C SER A 33 7.94 14.74 -44.52
N VAL A 34 7.06 15.14 -43.59
CA VAL A 34 7.38 16.18 -42.56
C VAL A 34 7.49 15.64 -41.12
N LYS A 35 7.53 14.32 -40.90
CA LYS A 35 7.63 13.72 -39.55
C LYS A 35 9.04 13.67 -38.91
N ARG A 36 10.02 14.50 -39.31
CA ARG A 36 11.42 14.29 -38.87
C ARG A 36 12.25 15.48 -38.39
N ALA A 37 11.64 16.59 -37.99
CA ALA A 37 12.39 17.66 -37.34
C ALA A 37 11.54 18.40 -36.32
N VAL A 38 11.40 17.85 -35.10
CA VAL A 38 11.24 18.53 -33.77
C VAL A 38 11.34 17.45 -32.68
N VAL A 39 12.38 16.62 -32.71
CA VAL A 39 12.74 15.75 -31.57
C VAL A 39 14.24 15.77 -31.47
N ASP A 40 14.77 16.76 -30.74
CA ASP A 40 16.06 16.66 -30.06
C ASP A 40 16.21 17.89 -29.13
N GLY A 41 16.10 17.66 -27.82
CA GLY A 41 16.63 18.56 -26.80
C GLY A 41 15.68 19.11 -25.75
N VAL A 42 15.03 18.27 -24.93
CA VAL A 42 14.78 18.51 -23.49
C VAL A 42 14.61 17.14 -22.81
N HIS A 43 15.53 16.79 -21.90
CA HIS A 43 15.38 15.64 -21.00
C HIS A 43 14.88 16.14 -19.62
N ASP A 44 14.02 15.32 -19.00
CA ASP A 44 13.46 15.41 -17.64
C ASP A 44 12.31 16.40 -17.38
N SER A 45 11.10 16.02 -17.82
CA SER A 45 9.85 16.31 -17.10
C SER A 45 8.75 15.31 -17.50
N CYS A 46 7.93 14.93 -16.52
CA CYS A 46 6.84 13.93 -16.58
C CYS A 46 5.89 14.13 -17.78
N ASP A 47 5.56 13.03 -18.48
CA ASP A 47 4.66 12.96 -19.65
C ASP A 47 3.25 13.56 -19.41
N HIS A 48 2.85 13.72 -18.14
CA HIS A 48 1.57 14.33 -17.77
C HIS A 48 1.54 15.87 -17.96
N CYS A 49 2.70 16.54 -17.95
CA CYS A 49 2.79 17.99 -18.05
C CYS A 49 2.82 18.51 -19.51
N GLN A 50 3.31 17.72 -20.46
CA GLN A 50 3.41 18.16 -21.86
C GLN A 50 2.09 18.09 -22.63
N LEU A 51 1.20 17.16 -22.27
CA LEU A 51 -0.15 17.07 -22.85
C LEU A 51 -1.02 18.30 -22.49
N PHE A 52 -0.77 18.89 -21.32
CA PHE A 52 -1.55 20.01 -20.79
C PHE A 52 -1.27 21.33 -21.53
N LEU A 53 0.00 21.60 -21.88
CA LEU A 53 0.38 22.83 -22.59
C LEU A 53 0.00 22.80 -24.08
N HIS A 54 0.05 21.65 -24.74
CA HIS A 54 -0.35 21.52 -26.14
C HIS A 54 -1.88 21.62 -26.33
N ARG A 55 -2.69 21.10 -25.39
CA ARG A 55 -4.15 21.26 -25.41
C ARG A 55 -4.59 22.71 -25.14
N TYR A 56 -3.91 23.41 -24.22
CA TYR A 56 -4.22 24.80 -23.90
C TYR A 56 -3.89 25.78 -25.04
N ALA A 57 -2.82 25.52 -25.79
CA ALA A 57 -2.44 26.34 -26.95
C ALA A 57 -3.36 26.11 -28.15
N PHE A 58 -3.82 24.87 -28.39
CA PHE A 58 -4.72 24.55 -29.51
C PHE A 58 -6.16 25.06 -29.26
N ALA A 59 -6.65 24.98 -28.01
CA ALA A 59 -7.98 25.48 -27.64
C ALA A 59 -8.13 27.01 -27.81
N ARG A 60 -7.06 27.80 -27.61
CA ARG A 60 -7.10 29.25 -27.83
C ARG A 60 -7.13 29.66 -29.30
N SER A 61 -6.63 28.83 -30.21
CA SER A 61 -6.72 29.10 -31.66
C SER A 61 -8.07 28.68 -32.24
N ALA A 62 -8.73 27.66 -31.67
CA ALA A 62 -10.06 27.22 -32.08
C ALA A 62 -11.17 28.23 -31.68
N ALA A 63 -10.98 28.98 -30.59
CA ALA A 63 -11.93 30.00 -30.14
C ALA A 63 -12.05 31.23 -31.06
N VAL A 64 -11.19 31.38 -32.06
CA VAL A 64 -11.23 32.51 -33.02
C VAL A 64 -12.02 32.17 -34.29
N TRP A 65 -12.33 30.89 -34.55
CA TRP A 65 -13.03 30.46 -35.75
C TRP A 65 -14.10 29.43 -35.38
N GLY A 66 -15.32 29.90 -35.11
CA GLY A 66 -16.42 29.06 -34.65
C GLY A 66 -16.68 27.85 -35.56
N PHE A 67 -16.47 26.66 -35.03
CA PHE A 67 -16.77 25.37 -35.68
C PHE A 67 -17.55 24.45 -34.73
N GLY A 68 -18.82 24.80 -34.47
CA GLY A 68 -19.76 23.95 -33.70
C GLY A 68 -20.26 22.70 -34.45
N VAL A 69 -19.82 22.48 -35.70
CA VAL A 69 -20.28 21.37 -36.55
C VAL A 69 -19.27 20.21 -36.59
N LEU A 70 -18.02 20.43 -36.19
CA LEU A 70 -16.95 19.42 -36.28
C LEU A 70 -16.96 18.40 -35.13
N HIS A 71 -17.48 18.76 -33.95
CA HIS A 71 -17.57 17.83 -32.80
C HIS A 71 -18.52 16.65 -33.07
N ARG A 72 -19.60 16.89 -33.84
CA ARG A 72 -20.53 15.86 -34.34
C ARG A 72 -19.86 14.83 -35.28
N TRP A 73 -18.78 15.23 -35.95
CA TRP A 73 -18.02 14.37 -36.86
C TRP A 73 -16.83 13.71 -36.18
N ILE A 74 -16.17 14.33 -35.20
CA ILE A 74 -14.99 13.73 -34.53
C ILE A 74 -15.39 12.54 -33.62
N LEU A 75 -16.55 12.58 -32.98
CA LEU A 75 -17.11 11.42 -32.27
C LEU A 75 -17.57 10.31 -33.22
N ALA A 76 -18.08 10.66 -34.41
CA ALA A 76 -18.43 9.69 -35.45
C ALA A 76 -17.19 9.10 -36.16
N ALA A 77 -16.12 9.88 -36.31
CA ALA A 77 -14.88 9.49 -37.00
C ALA A 77 -13.90 8.70 -36.12
N SER A 78 -14.03 8.78 -34.78
CA SER A 78 -13.27 7.91 -33.86
C SER A 78 -13.86 6.50 -33.75
N LEU A 79 -15.04 6.26 -34.35
CA LEU A 79 -15.78 5.00 -34.37
C LEU A 79 -15.99 4.45 -35.79
N SER A 80 -15.35 5.03 -36.81
CA SER A 80 -15.46 4.58 -38.19
C SER A 80 -14.09 4.47 -38.87
N ASP A 81 -13.33 3.46 -38.46
CA ASP A 81 -12.41 2.79 -39.39
C ASP A 81 -12.17 1.34 -38.92
N ASP A 82 -13.22 0.53 -39.03
CA ASP A 82 -13.14 -0.90 -39.30
C ASP A 82 -14.54 -1.36 -39.74
N GLY A 83 -14.82 -1.18 -41.02
CA GLY A 83 -16.00 -1.74 -41.66
C GLY A 83 -15.89 -3.27 -41.70
N LEU A 84 -16.46 -3.94 -40.69
CA LEU A 84 -16.87 -5.34 -40.81
C LEU A 84 -18.40 -5.38 -40.83
N GLU A 85 -18.95 -5.61 -42.02
CA GLU A 85 -20.31 -6.16 -42.14
C GLU A 85 -20.33 -7.49 -41.38
N LEU A 86 -21.02 -7.53 -40.24
CA LEU A 86 -21.41 -8.77 -39.58
C LEU A 86 -22.45 -9.47 -40.46
N THR A 87 -21.97 -10.12 -41.52
CA THR A 87 -22.75 -11.13 -42.23
C THR A 87 -23.03 -12.27 -41.25
N ALA A 88 -24.31 -12.53 -41.01
CA ALA A 88 -24.75 -13.70 -40.26
C ALA A 88 -24.27 -14.95 -41.00
N GLY A 89 -23.14 -15.51 -40.57
CA GLY A 89 -22.66 -16.81 -41.02
C GLY A 89 -23.57 -17.93 -40.49
N PRO A 90 -23.68 -19.07 -41.19
CA PRO A 90 -24.51 -20.20 -40.78
C PRO A 90 -23.81 -20.99 -39.66
N GLY A 91 -23.90 -20.47 -38.44
CA GLY A 91 -23.47 -21.11 -37.20
C GLY A 91 -24.17 -20.42 -36.04
N GLY A 92 -24.78 -21.17 -35.14
CA GLY A 92 -25.64 -20.64 -34.07
C GLY A 92 -25.00 -19.55 -33.21
N PRO A 93 -25.80 -18.82 -32.39
CA PRO A 93 -25.36 -17.60 -31.72
C PRO A 93 -24.17 -17.89 -30.80
N THR A 94 -23.01 -17.36 -31.16
CA THR A 94 -21.90 -17.18 -30.22
C THR A 94 -22.38 -16.24 -29.11
N ALA A 95 -22.38 -16.72 -27.86
CA ALA A 95 -22.81 -15.96 -26.69
C ALA A 95 -22.19 -14.55 -26.69
N MET A 96 -23.03 -13.53 -26.50
CA MET A 96 -22.59 -12.14 -26.49
C MET A 96 -21.66 -11.88 -25.30
N ASN A 97 -20.42 -11.47 -25.57
CA ASN A 97 -19.48 -11.08 -24.51
C ASN A 97 -19.75 -9.65 -24.02
N GLN A 98 -19.27 -9.33 -22.82
CA GLN A 98 -19.52 -8.03 -22.16
C GLN A 98 -19.11 -6.83 -23.02
N ALA A 99 -17.93 -6.84 -23.62
CA ALA A 99 -17.45 -5.71 -24.42
C ALA A 99 -18.36 -5.45 -25.64
N THR A 100 -18.87 -6.52 -26.26
CA THR A 100 -19.85 -6.41 -27.34
C THR A 100 -21.19 -5.90 -26.83
N ALA A 101 -21.66 -6.43 -25.68
CA ALA A 101 -22.89 -5.98 -25.04
C ALA A 101 -22.86 -4.49 -24.70
N GLN A 102 -21.78 -4.02 -24.05
CA GLN A 102 -21.57 -2.60 -23.74
C GLN A 102 -21.56 -1.78 -25.02
N ARG A 103 -20.75 -2.14 -26.01
CA ARG A 103 -20.62 -1.36 -27.25
C ARG A 103 -21.95 -1.23 -27.99
N VAL A 104 -22.68 -2.32 -28.20
CA VAL A 104 -23.95 -2.31 -28.93
C VAL A 104 -25.01 -1.51 -28.17
N LEU A 105 -25.05 -1.61 -26.84
CA LEU A 105 -25.97 -0.82 -26.03
C LEU A 105 -25.61 0.67 -26.05
N GLN A 106 -24.32 1.01 -25.90
CA GLN A 106 -23.85 2.39 -25.97
C GLN A 106 -24.18 3.02 -27.32
N GLU A 107 -23.87 2.35 -28.44
CA GLU A 107 -24.20 2.82 -29.79
C GLU A 107 -25.71 3.07 -29.94
N PHE A 108 -26.54 2.18 -29.41
CA PHE A 108 -28.00 2.33 -29.43
C PHE A 108 -28.47 3.55 -28.61
N LEU A 109 -28.00 3.69 -27.37
CA LEU A 109 -28.40 4.79 -26.48
C LEU A 109 -27.89 6.15 -26.99
N ILE A 110 -26.66 6.21 -27.51
CA ILE A 110 -26.08 7.41 -28.12
C ILE A 110 -26.89 7.82 -29.36
N LYS A 111 -27.34 6.87 -30.18
CA LYS A 111 -28.16 7.17 -31.36
C LYS A 111 -29.51 7.80 -30.98
N GLN A 112 -30.10 7.38 -29.86
CA GLN A 112 -31.40 7.87 -29.40
C GLN A 112 -31.30 9.19 -28.63
N GLU A 113 -30.35 9.29 -27.70
CA GLU A 113 -30.28 10.39 -26.74
C GLU A 113 -29.06 11.30 -26.93
N GLY A 114 -28.05 10.89 -27.71
CA GLY A 114 -26.82 11.64 -27.96
C GLY A 114 -25.68 11.31 -26.99
N SER A 115 -25.98 10.83 -25.78
CA SER A 115 -24.98 10.26 -24.87
C SER A 115 -25.58 9.16 -23.97
N THR A 116 -24.71 8.28 -23.49
CA THR A 116 -25.03 7.21 -22.52
C THR A 116 -25.49 7.80 -21.19
N LEU A 117 -24.79 8.82 -20.69
CA LEU A 117 -25.13 9.49 -19.44
C LEU A 117 -26.53 10.12 -19.49
N ARG A 118 -26.89 10.76 -20.62
CA ARG A 118 -28.22 11.32 -20.80
C ARG A 118 -29.30 10.24 -20.80
N ALA A 119 -29.07 9.16 -21.55
CA ALA A 119 -29.98 8.02 -21.59
C ALA A 119 -30.14 7.40 -20.21
N TRP A 120 -29.07 7.33 -19.42
CA TRP A 120 -29.12 6.91 -18.04
C TRP A 120 -30.04 7.80 -17.20
N ILE A 121 -29.74 9.10 -17.13
CA ILE A 121 -30.45 10.07 -16.28
C ILE A 121 -31.94 10.17 -16.62
N HIS A 122 -32.29 10.17 -17.90
CA HIS A 122 -33.66 10.46 -18.33
C HIS A 122 -34.50 9.22 -18.66
N LYS A 123 -33.90 8.07 -18.96
CA LYS A 123 -34.61 6.89 -19.44
C LYS A 123 -34.43 5.65 -18.59
N LEU A 124 -33.21 5.35 -18.17
CA LEU A 124 -32.93 4.11 -17.44
C LEU A 124 -33.07 4.27 -15.92
N ASP A 125 -32.70 5.44 -15.38
CA ASP A 125 -32.76 5.76 -13.96
C ASP A 125 -33.46 7.12 -13.71
N PRO A 126 -34.73 7.27 -14.13
CA PRO A 126 -35.48 8.51 -13.95
C PRO A 126 -35.78 8.82 -12.47
N ASP A 127 -35.73 7.81 -11.60
CA ASP A 127 -35.96 7.95 -10.16
C ASP A 127 -34.66 8.23 -9.38
N HIS A 128 -33.51 8.23 -10.06
CA HIS A 128 -32.19 8.54 -9.52
C HIS A 128 -31.78 7.62 -8.36
N GLU A 129 -32.08 6.34 -8.53
CA GLU A 129 -31.77 5.30 -7.57
C GLU A 129 -30.42 4.61 -7.83
N HIS A 130 -29.70 5.05 -8.87
CA HIS A 130 -28.41 4.52 -9.36
C HIS A 130 -28.46 3.09 -9.84
N ARG A 131 -29.65 2.63 -10.25
CA ARG A 131 -29.83 1.26 -10.74
C ARG A 131 -31.07 1.14 -11.60
N VAL A 132 -31.07 0.12 -12.46
CA VAL A 132 -32.24 -0.29 -13.22
C VAL A 132 -32.49 -1.79 -13.05
N SER A 133 -33.71 -2.15 -12.65
CA SER A 133 -34.10 -3.56 -12.52
C SER A 133 -34.15 -4.26 -13.87
N GLU A 134 -33.87 -5.56 -13.91
CA GLU A 134 -33.99 -6.39 -15.12
C GLU A 134 -35.36 -6.21 -15.80
N MET A 135 -36.44 -6.29 -15.03
CA MET A 135 -37.79 -6.18 -15.55
C MET A 135 -38.04 -4.83 -16.25
N TYR A 136 -37.58 -3.73 -15.65
CA TYR A 136 -37.73 -2.41 -16.26
C TYR A 136 -36.85 -2.28 -17.51
N PHE A 137 -35.58 -2.68 -17.41
CA PHE A 137 -34.62 -2.60 -18.51
C PHE A 137 -35.11 -3.39 -19.72
N VAL A 138 -35.52 -4.64 -19.51
CA VAL A 138 -36.04 -5.52 -20.58
C VAL A 138 -37.26 -4.92 -21.25
N ARG A 139 -38.20 -4.38 -20.46
CA ARG A 139 -39.40 -3.73 -21.00
C ARG A 139 -39.03 -2.51 -21.84
N TYR A 140 -38.21 -1.61 -21.30
CA TYR A 140 -37.80 -0.38 -21.97
C TYR A 140 -37.11 -0.68 -23.32
N MET A 141 -36.12 -1.57 -23.33
CA MET A 141 -35.36 -1.89 -24.54
C MET A 141 -36.24 -2.52 -25.64
N ARG A 142 -37.22 -3.36 -25.26
CA ARG A 142 -38.19 -3.93 -26.21
C ARG A 142 -39.11 -2.85 -26.79
N GLU A 143 -39.60 -1.94 -25.95
CA GLU A 143 -40.46 -0.82 -26.40
C GLU A 143 -39.71 0.13 -27.35
N GLN A 144 -38.41 0.33 -27.14
CA GLN A 144 -37.57 1.15 -28.03
C GLN A 144 -37.11 0.41 -29.30
N GLY A 145 -37.49 -0.86 -29.49
CA GLY A 145 -37.18 -1.63 -30.69
C GLY A 145 -35.70 -2.03 -30.79
N PHE A 146 -35.06 -2.36 -29.67
CA PHE A 146 -33.70 -2.89 -29.68
C PHE A 146 -33.62 -4.22 -30.46
N ALA A 147 -32.64 -4.33 -31.36
CA ALA A 147 -32.61 -5.37 -32.38
C ALA A 147 -32.12 -6.75 -31.89
N TYR A 148 -31.42 -6.80 -30.75
CA TYR A 148 -30.80 -8.02 -30.23
C TYR A 148 -31.60 -8.60 -29.05
N ASP A 149 -31.25 -9.82 -28.63
CA ASP A 149 -31.85 -10.43 -27.45
C ASP A 149 -31.48 -9.64 -26.18
N VAL A 150 -32.50 -9.07 -25.54
CA VAL A 150 -32.32 -8.21 -24.37
C VAL A 150 -31.98 -9.02 -23.11
N GLY A 151 -32.37 -10.30 -23.03
CA GLY A 151 -32.03 -11.17 -21.92
C GLY A 151 -30.55 -11.53 -21.93
N GLU A 152 -30.02 -11.92 -23.09
CA GLU A 152 -28.58 -12.14 -23.27
C GLU A 152 -27.78 -10.85 -23.04
N LEU A 153 -28.30 -9.70 -23.49
CA LEU A 153 -27.71 -8.39 -23.20
C LEU A 153 -27.60 -8.12 -21.71
N TYR A 154 -28.70 -8.31 -20.98
CA TYR A 154 -28.73 -8.08 -19.55
C TYR A 154 -27.72 -8.97 -18.82
N GLN A 155 -27.71 -10.27 -19.13
CA GLN A 155 -26.80 -11.24 -18.52
C GLN A 155 -25.32 -10.93 -18.84
N ALA A 156 -25.03 -10.42 -20.03
CA ALA A 156 -23.67 -10.02 -20.41
C ALA A 156 -23.20 -8.73 -19.72
N LEU A 157 -24.13 -7.88 -19.26
CA LEU A 157 -23.84 -6.62 -18.56
C LEU A 157 -23.85 -6.75 -17.03
N ASP A 158 -24.74 -7.58 -16.45
CA ASP A 158 -24.84 -7.85 -15.00
C ASP A 158 -23.70 -8.78 -14.52
N LEU A 159 -22.47 -8.30 -14.63
CA LEU A 159 -21.26 -9.06 -14.30
C LEU A 159 -21.23 -9.54 -12.86
N ASP A 160 -21.81 -8.75 -11.96
CA ASP A 160 -21.75 -9.04 -10.55
C ASP A 160 -22.91 -9.96 -10.09
N GLY A 161 -23.85 -10.28 -11.00
CA GLY A 161 -25.03 -11.11 -10.77
C GLY A 161 -25.93 -10.55 -9.68
N GLY A 162 -26.04 -9.22 -9.62
CA GLY A 162 -26.82 -8.48 -8.63
C GLY A 162 -28.30 -8.45 -8.98
N GLY A 163 -28.67 -8.72 -10.24
CA GLY A 163 -30.03 -8.57 -10.75
C GLY A 163 -30.47 -7.11 -10.85
N GLU A 164 -29.51 -6.19 -10.91
CA GLU A 164 -29.70 -4.75 -11.12
C GLU A 164 -28.53 -4.22 -11.96
N LEU A 165 -28.82 -3.48 -13.04
CA LEU A 165 -27.77 -2.85 -13.85
C LEU A 165 -27.44 -1.46 -13.33
N THR A 166 -26.19 -1.05 -13.45
CA THR A 166 -25.70 0.29 -13.09
C THR A 166 -25.05 1.02 -14.25
N LEU A 167 -24.85 2.33 -14.10
CA LEU A 167 -24.10 3.12 -15.07
C LEU A 167 -22.65 2.66 -15.18
N GLU A 168 -22.02 2.24 -14.08
CA GLU A 168 -20.68 1.65 -14.08
C GLU A 168 -20.57 0.42 -14.99
N GLU A 169 -21.58 -0.46 -15.00
CA GLU A 169 -21.61 -1.67 -15.84
C GLU A 169 -21.89 -1.34 -17.32
N LEU A 170 -22.59 -0.24 -17.58
CA LEU A 170 -22.91 0.24 -18.92
C LEU A 170 -21.74 1.04 -19.54
N ASP A 171 -21.26 2.04 -18.82
CA ASP A 171 -20.29 3.05 -19.23
C ASP A 171 -19.52 3.57 -17.99
N PRO A 172 -18.39 2.92 -17.64
CA PRO A 172 -17.59 3.28 -16.47
C PRO A 172 -17.10 4.73 -16.48
N ARG A 173 -16.86 5.32 -17.67
CA ARG A 173 -16.40 6.70 -17.79
C ARG A 173 -17.52 7.66 -17.43
N ALA A 174 -18.71 7.46 -18.00
CA ALA A 174 -19.88 8.28 -17.70
C ALA A 174 -20.27 8.20 -16.22
N ASP A 175 -20.18 7.00 -15.63
CA ASP A 175 -20.41 6.77 -14.20
C ASP A 175 -19.47 7.62 -13.33
N GLN A 176 -18.16 7.56 -13.59
CA GLN A 176 -17.18 8.33 -12.82
C GLN A 176 -17.41 9.84 -12.96
N LEU A 177 -17.62 10.34 -14.18
CA LEU A 177 -17.87 11.76 -14.42
C LEU A 177 -19.10 12.25 -13.63
N PHE A 178 -20.18 11.48 -13.64
CA PHE A 178 -21.40 11.86 -12.94
C PHE A 178 -21.27 11.70 -11.43
N GLU A 179 -20.59 10.68 -10.93
CA GLU A 179 -20.28 10.54 -9.49
C GLU A 179 -19.47 11.72 -8.95
N ASP A 180 -18.41 12.13 -9.67
CA ASP A 180 -17.58 13.27 -9.30
C ASP A 180 -18.43 14.54 -9.21
N PHE A 181 -19.30 14.75 -10.21
CA PHE A 181 -20.19 15.91 -10.27
C PHE A 181 -21.20 15.93 -9.12
N ARG A 182 -21.87 14.80 -8.84
CA ARG A 182 -22.85 14.70 -7.75
C ARG A 182 -22.20 14.93 -6.38
N THR A 183 -21.03 14.33 -6.16
CA THR A 183 -20.26 14.48 -4.92
C THR A 183 -19.80 15.92 -4.73
N TRP A 184 -19.29 16.55 -5.80
CA TRP A 184 -18.90 17.96 -5.80
C TRP A 184 -20.10 18.87 -5.49
N CYS A 185 -21.27 18.64 -6.09
CA CYS A 185 -22.48 19.41 -5.78
C CYS A 185 -22.86 19.29 -4.30
N CYS A 186 -22.82 18.07 -3.74
CA CYS A 186 -23.16 17.86 -2.32
C CYS A 186 -22.19 18.56 -1.36
N SER A 187 -20.90 18.59 -1.70
CA SER A 187 -19.88 19.25 -0.88
C SER A 187 -19.92 20.78 -0.99
N ASN A 188 -20.13 21.34 -2.19
CA ASN A 188 -20.04 22.79 -2.43
C ASN A 188 -21.33 23.56 -2.14
N PHE A 189 -22.48 22.87 -2.14
CA PHE A 189 -23.79 23.48 -1.92
C PHE A 189 -24.54 22.79 -0.76
N PRO A 190 -24.13 22.99 0.51
CA PRO A 190 -24.71 22.30 1.68
C PRO A 190 -26.21 22.61 1.92
N GLY A 191 -26.69 23.74 1.41
CA GLY A 191 -28.08 24.17 1.31
C GLY A 191 -28.90 23.40 0.27
N GLY A 192 -28.28 22.52 -0.52
CA GLY A 192 -28.96 21.66 -1.48
C GLY A 192 -29.26 22.35 -2.80
N LEU A 193 -30.33 21.89 -3.44
CA LEU A 193 -30.71 22.31 -4.78
C LEU A 193 -30.96 23.84 -4.87
N ASP A 194 -31.62 24.41 -3.89
CA ASP A 194 -31.95 25.85 -3.88
C ASP A 194 -30.69 26.72 -3.85
N GLU A 195 -29.69 26.35 -3.04
CA GLU A 195 -28.42 27.06 -2.99
C GLU A 195 -27.63 26.89 -4.28
N CYS A 196 -27.57 25.66 -4.81
CA CYS A 196 -26.89 25.34 -6.06
C CYS A 196 -27.45 26.21 -7.20
N LEU A 197 -28.77 26.18 -7.41
CA LEU A 197 -29.42 26.95 -8.46
C LEU A 197 -29.30 28.46 -8.23
N THR A 198 -29.43 28.95 -7.00
CA THR A 198 -29.32 30.40 -6.72
C THR A 198 -27.90 30.90 -6.96
N ARG A 199 -26.86 30.10 -6.67
CA ARG A 199 -25.47 30.48 -6.93
C ARG A 199 -25.09 30.41 -8.40
N MET A 200 -25.74 29.54 -9.17
CA MET A 200 -25.58 29.43 -10.62
C MET A 200 -26.61 30.27 -11.41
N ALA A 201 -27.48 31.02 -10.72
CA ALA A 201 -28.49 31.87 -11.34
C ALA A 201 -27.90 33.24 -11.73
N ARG A 202 -28.51 33.88 -12.74
CA ARG A 202 -28.17 35.26 -13.09
C ARG A 202 -28.57 36.24 -11.98
N LYS A 203 -27.78 37.30 -11.80
CA LYS A 203 -28.14 38.42 -10.90
C LYS A 203 -29.53 38.97 -11.24
N GLY A 204 -30.52 38.71 -10.36
CA GLY A 204 -31.91 39.18 -10.49
C GLY A 204 -32.96 38.06 -10.52
N GLU A 205 -32.57 36.80 -10.75
CA GLU A 205 -33.45 35.64 -10.65
C GLU A 205 -33.51 35.14 -9.20
N VAL A 206 -34.44 35.70 -8.42
CA VAL A 206 -34.52 35.41 -6.97
C VAL A 206 -35.35 34.15 -6.65
N LYS A 207 -36.17 33.67 -7.59
CA LYS A 207 -37.02 32.48 -7.41
C LYS A 207 -36.42 31.28 -8.13
N VAL A 208 -36.15 30.20 -7.38
CA VAL A 208 -35.57 28.93 -7.87
C VAL A 208 -36.32 28.35 -9.08
N GLU A 209 -37.65 28.42 -9.08
CA GLU A 209 -38.50 27.91 -10.16
C GLU A 209 -38.35 28.65 -11.49
N ALA A 210 -37.82 29.88 -11.47
CA ALA A 210 -37.62 30.71 -12.65
C ALA A 210 -36.20 30.62 -13.21
N VAL A 211 -35.28 29.96 -12.50
CA VAL A 211 -33.87 29.86 -12.90
C VAL A 211 -33.75 28.96 -14.13
N LYS A 212 -33.09 29.48 -15.17
CA LYS A 212 -32.74 28.73 -16.39
C LYS A 212 -31.25 28.92 -16.69
N ILE A 213 -30.47 27.87 -16.46
CA ILE A 213 -29.03 27.91 -16.65
C ILE A 213 -28.73 27.41 -18.07
N ASN A 214 -28.15 28.25 -18.92
CA ASN A 214 -27.69 27.80 -20.25
C ASN A 214 -26.23 27.34 -20.19
N LEU A 215 -25.74 26.68 -21.25
CA LEU A 215 -24.41 26.08 -21.30
C LEU A 215 -23.29 27.05 -20.87
N PHE A 216 -23.27 28.27 -21.44
CA PHE A 216 -22.25 29.26 -21.12
C PHE A 216 -22.20 29.61 -19.62
N HIS A 217 -23.37 29.75 -18.98
CA HIS A 217 -23.42 30.06 -17.55
C HIS A 217 -23.03 28.84 -16.73
N PHE A 218 -23.50 27.65 -17.12
CA PHE A 218 -23.15 26.40 -16.45
C PHE A 218 -21.63 26.18 -16.41
N GLU A 219 -20.94 26.34 -17.54
CA GLU A 219 -19.48 26.23 -17.63
C GLU A 219 -18.77 27.26 -16.76
N ALA A 220 -19.17 28.54 -16.87
CA ALA A 220 -18.56 29.63 -16.12
C ALA A 220 -18.75 29.46 -14.60
N ASP A 221 -19.95 29.08 -14.18
CA ASP A 221 -20.30 28.94 -12.77
C ASP A 221 -19.68 27.68 -12.16
N LEU A 222 -19.56 26.59 -12.91
CA LEU A 222 -18.84 25.40 -12.44
C LEU A 222 -17.39 25.75 -12.09
N VAL A 223 -16.67 26.36 -13.02
CA VAL A 223 -15.28 26.79 -12.81
C VAL A 223 -15.18 27.79 -11.67
N ALA A 224 -16.09 28.76 -11.59
CA ALA A 224 -16.10 29.76 -10.52
C ALA A 224 -16.34 29.15 -9.12
N ASN A 225 -17.08 28.04 -9.04
CA ASN A 225 -17.33 27.29 -7.81
C ASN A 225 -16.31 26.16 -7.58
N GLY A 226 -15.22 26.12 -8.37
CA GLY A 226 -14.09 25.20 -8.13
C GLY A 226 -14.25 23.80 -8.73
N TRP A 227 -15.10 23.62 -9.75
CA TRP A 227 -15.10 22.41 -10.56
C TRP A 227 -13.80 22.32 -11.39
N THR A 228 -13.16 21.16 -11.37
CA THR A 228 -11.85 20.95 -12.04
C THR A 228 -11.79 19.70 -12.91
N ALA A 229 -12.79 18.83 -12.89
CA ALA A 229 -12.77 17.57 -13.65
C ALA A 229 -13.05 17.74 -15.16
N GLY A 230 -13.48 18.93 -15.59
CA GLY A 230 -13.81 19.23 -16.98
C GLY A 230 -15.13 18.60 -17.44
N CYS A 231 -15.28 18.42 -18.75
CA CYS A 231 -16.45 17.80 -19.41
C CYS A 231 -17.79 18.49 -19.09
N GLU A 232 -17.77 19.81 -18.90
CA GLU A 232 -18.92 20.63 -18.55
C GLU A 232 -20.02 20.56 -19.62
N GLU A 233 -19.63 20.57 -20.90
CA GLU A 233 -20.56 20.42 -22.03
C GLU A 233 -21.29 19.07 -22.01
N GLU A 234 -20.56 17.99 -21.73
CA GLU A 234 -21.11 16.62 -21.64
C GLU A 234 -22.11 16.51 -20.48
N LEU A 235 -21.75 17.04 -19.31
CA LEU A 235 -22.64 17.14 -18.16
C LEU A 235 -23.89 17.97 -18.46
N PHE A 236 -23.73 19.13 -19.10
CA PHE A 236 -24.83 20.01 -19.43
C PHE A 236 -25.88 19.32 -20.29
N TYR A 237 -25.45 18.71 -21.40
CA TYR A 237 -26.36 18.03 -22.32
C TYR A 237 -26.94 16.74 -21.76
N ALA A 238 -26.24 16.10 -20.81
CA ALA A 238 -26.76 14.94 -20.12
C ALA A 238 -27.84 15.26 -19.08
N ILE A 239 -27.73 16.42 -18.41
CA ILE A 239 -28.65 16.85 -17.35
C ILE A 239 -29.85 17.60 -17.92
N SER A 240 -29.64 18.50 -18.88
CA SER A 240 -30.68 19.38 -19.42
C SER A 240 -31.73 18.58 -20.20
N ALA A 241 -32.96 18.46 -19.70
CA ALA A 241 -33.99 17.67 -20.38
C ALA A 241 -34.31 18.18 -21.79
N ASP A 242 -34.27 19.50 -22.02
CA ASP A 242 -34.51 20.12 -23.33
C ASP A 242 -33.23 20.40 -24.15
N GLN A 243 -32.05 20.08 -23.61
CA GLN A 243 -30.73 20.34 -24.18
C GLN A 243 -30.39 21.83 -24.43
N THR A 244 -31.18 22.75 -23.87
CA THR A 244 -30.98 24.20 -24.03
C THR A 244 -30.79 24.91 -22.71
N SER A 245 -31.43 24.43 -21.65
CA SER A 245 -31.32 24.97 -20.30
C SER A 245 -31.47 23.90 -19.23
N ILE A 246 -30.72 24.03 -18.14
CA ILE A 246 -30.91 23.25 -16.92
C ILE A 246 -31.90 24.02 -16.03
N VAL A 247 -32.96 23.32 -15.62
CA VAL A 247 -33.95 23.82 -14.66
C VAL A 247 -33.95 23.00 -13.38
N ALA A 248 -34.66 23.47 -12.34
CA ALA A 248 -34.73 22.77 -11.06
C ALA A 248 -35.20 21.30 -11.16
N ASN A 249 -36.06 20.99 -12.14
CA ASN A 249 -36.53 19.62 -12.36
C ASN A 249 -35.40 18.66 -12.80
N ASP A 250 -34.45 19.15 -13.58
CA ASP A 250 -33.34 18.36 -14.14
C ASP A 250 -32.31 17.97 -13.06
N MET A 251 -32.27 18.73 -11.96
CA MET A 251 -31.33 18.58 -10.85
C MET A 251 -31.98 17.99 -9.59
N ARG A 252 -33.19 17.40 -9.69
CA ARG A 252 -33.91 16.86 -8.52
C ARG A 252 -33.17 15.75 -7.78
N TRP A 253 -32.35 14.98 -8.49
CA TRP A 253 -31.44 13.99 -7.90
C TRP A 253 -30.58 14.58 -6.78
N LEU A 254 -30.21 15.87 -6.85
CA LEU A 254 -29.37 16.53 -5.85
C LEU A 254 -30.04 16.55 -4.47
N ASN A 255 -31.37 16.59 -4.40
CA ASN A 255 -32.08 16.51 -3.12
C ASN A 255 -31.92 15.13 -2.46
N LEU A 256 -31.98 14.05 -3.25
CA LEU A 256 -31.79 12.68 -2.76
C LEU A 256 -30.35 12.48 -2.28
N ASP A 257 -29.39 12.90 -3.09
CA ASP A 257 -27.97 12.78 -2.74
C ASP A 257 -27.58 13.66 -1.56
N MET A 258 -28.14 14.87 -1.45
CA MET A 258 -27.94 15.71 -0.27
C MET A 258 -28.48 15.07 1.02
N ARG A 259 -29.60 14.33 0.96
CA ARG A 259 -30.10 13.58 2.14
C ARG A 259 -29.13 12.46 2.53
N ARG A 260 -28.61 11.71 1.55
CA ARG A 260 -27.60 10.65 1.77
C ARG A 260 -26.31 11.24 2.34
N TYR A 261 -25.85 12.35 1.78
CA TYR A 261 -24.67 13.10 2.22
C TYR A 261 -24.81 13.60 3.65
N LYS A 262 -25.93 14.26 3.99
CA LYS A 262 -26.19 14.75 5.36
C LYS A 262 -26.25 13.62 6.39
N ARG A 263 -26.86 12.48 6.05
CA ARG A 263 -26.86 11.28 6.93
C ARG A 263 -25.44 10.77 7.18
N LYS A 264 -24.65 10.62 6.11
CA LYS A 264 -23.23 10.22 6.17
C LYS A 264 -22.40 11.16 7.05
N ILE A 265 -22.46 12.47 6.81
CA ILE A 265 -21.68 13.46 7.58
C ILE A 265 -22.10 13.45 9.05
N LYS A 266 -23.40 13.42 9.36
CA LYS A 266 -23.89 13.33 10.74
C LYS A 266 -23.37 12.07 11.46
N ALA A 267 -23.42 10.92 10.78
CA ALA A 267 -22.92 9.66 11.34
C ALA A 267 -21.40 9.72 11.58
N LYS A 268 -20.64 10.27 10.63
CA LYS A 268 -19.19 10.52 10.75
C LYS A 268 -18.84 11.42 11.92
N GLU A 269 -19.50 12.56 12.05
CA GLU A 269 -19.27 13.49 13.16
C GLU A 269 -19.56 12.84 14.53
N GLN A 270 -20.64 12.07 14.63
CA GLN A 270 -20.97 11.33 15.85
C GLN A 270 -19.89 10.29 16.19
N ALA A 271 -19.48 9.47 15.22
CA ALA A 271 -18.45 8.45 15.42
C ALA A 271 -17.09 9.05 15.84
N LEU A 272 -16.68 10.15 15.20
CA LEU A 272 -15.46 10.88 15.55
C LEU A 272 -15.56 11.51 16.94
N HIS A 273 -16.71 12.07 17.30
CA HIS A 273 -16.95 12.61 18.63
C HIS A 273 -16.83 11.53 19.71
N GLU A 274 -17.49 10.38 19.53
CA GLU A 274 -17.41 9.24 20.45
C GLU A 274 -15.98 8.72 20.60
N THR A 275 -15.24 8.61 19.49
CA THR A 275 -13.84 8.18 19.49
C THR A 275 -12.95 9.18 20.24
N LYS A 276 -13.11 10.48 19.99
CA LYS A 276 -12.38 11.55 20.69
C LYS A 276 -12.68 11.55 22.19
N VAL A 277 -13.94 11.39 22.59
CA VAL A 277 -14.34 11.29 24.00
C VAL A 277 -13.70 10.07 24.67
N ARG A 278 -13.66 8.92 23.99
CA ARG A 278 -12.98 7.71 24.49
C ARG A 278 -11.47 7.92 24.62
N ALA A 279 -10.83 8.56 23.64
CA ALA A 279 -9.40 8.87 23.68
C ALA A 279 -9.05 9.84 24.82
N ILE A 280 -9.83 10.92 25.00
CA ILE A 280 -9.66 11.88 26.11
C ILE A 280 -9.82 11.16 27.45
N LYS A 281 -10.82 10.30 27.61
CA LYS A 281 -11.01 9.50 28.83
C LYS A 281 -9.81 8.57 29.12
N ARG A 282 -9.10 8.10 28.10
CA ARG A 282 -7.93 7.23 28.23
C ARG A 282 -6.62 7.99 28.47
N GLY A 283 -6.56 9.29 28.16
CA GLY A 283 -5.38 10.13 28.42
C GLY A 283 -4.09 9.68 27.71
N ALA A 284 -4.18 8.84 26.68
CA ALA A 284 -3.05 8.04 26.20
C ALA A 284 -2.50 8.54 24.86
N LYS A 285 -1.17 8.57 24.77
CA LYS A 285 -0.39 8.56 23.52
C LYS A 285 -0.64 7.23 22.79
N ASP A 286 -0.39 7.15 21.47
CA ASP A 286 -0.47 5.88 20.74
C ASP A 286 0.36 4.80 21.48
N PRO A 287 -0.26 3.68 21.88
CA PRO A 287 0.42 2.58 22.54
C PRO A 287 1.70 2.14 21.77
N ARG A 288 1.67 2.05 20.44
CA ARG A 288 2.82 1.56 19.64
C ARG A 288 4.01 2.51 19.71
N GLU A 289 3.77 3.82 19.63
CA GLU A 289 4.80 4.83 19.82
C GLU A 289 5.40 4.76 21.23
N ASN A 290 4.56 4.53 22.24
CA ASN A 290 5.00 4.40 23.62
C ASN A 290 5.96 3.20 23.80
N LEU A 291 5.69 2.06 23.15
CA LEU A 291 6.60 0.91 23.15
C LEU A 291 7.92 1.21 22.44
N ALA A 292 7.88 1.86 21.28
CA ALA A 292 9.09 2.23 20.55
C ALA A 292 9.97 3.19 21.37
N ASP A 293 9.37 4.19 22.00
CA ASP A 293 10.05 5.13 22.90
C ASP A 293 10.66 4.39 24.11
N PHE A 294 9.93 3.44 24.70
CA PHE A 294 10.40 2.63 25.82
C PHE A 294 11.60 1.75 25.43
N LYS A 295 11.53 1.02 24.32
CA LYS A 295 12.66 0.21 23.81
C LYS A 295 13.89 1.10 23.55
N ARG A 296 13.71 2.29 22.95
CA ARG A 296 14.81 3.25 22.73
C ARG A 296 15.42 3.71 24.06
N PHE A 297 14.60 4.04 25.05
CA PHE A 297 15.05 4.44 26.38
C PHE A 297 15.88 3.34 27.07
N LEU A 298 15.42 2.09 27.04
CA LEU A 298 16.15 0.96 27.60
C LEU A 298 17.50 0.75 26.91
N ARG A 299 17.55 0.81 25.57
CA ARG A 299 18.81 0.70 24.83
C ARG A 299 19.81 1.80 25.20
N GLN A 300 19.36 3.05 25.32
CA GLN A 300 20.24 4.16 25.71
C GLN A 300 20.83 3.96 27.12
N LYS A 301 20.04 3.46 28.06
CA LYS A 301 20.46 3.29 29.45
C LYS A 301 21.35 2.05 29.67
N HIS A 302 21.17 1.01 28.86
CA HIS A 302 21.83 -0.30 29.04
C HIS A 302 22.85 -0.64 27.95
N GLY A 303 23.44 0.37 27.30
CA GLY A 303 24.53 0.17 26.34
C GLY A 303 24.11 -0.61 25.09
N GLY A 304 22.89 -0.36 24.61
CA GLY A 304 22.35 -0.90 23.37
C GLY A 304 21.61 -2.24 23.48
N SER A 305 21.76 -2.98 24.58
CA SER A 305 21.18 -4.33 24.73
C SER A 305 19.87 -4.32 25.54
N LEU A 306 18.78 -4.83 24.93
CA LEU A 306 17.51 -5.03 25.62
C LEU A 306 17.54 -6.24 26.58
N LEU A 307 18.32 -7.29 26.27
CA LEU A 307 18.52 -8.41 27.21
C LEU A 307 19.24 -7.94 28.49
N ARG A 308 20.23 -7.05 28.35
CA ARG A 308 20.86 -6.43 29.53
C ARG A 308 19.87 -5.60 30.32
N ALA A 309 19.08 -4.76 29.64
CA ALA A 309 18.04 -3.96 30.27
C ALA A 309 17.03 -4.84 31.03
N TRP A 310 16.62 -5.96 30.43
CA TRP A 310 15.78 -6.98 31.04
C TRP A 310 16.36 -7.44 32.37
N ARG A 311 17.55 -8.04 32.33
CA ARG A 311 18.22 -8.66 33.49
C ARG A 311 18.68 -7.70 34.58
N GLN A 312 18.95 -6.45 34.22
CA GLN A 312 19.48 -5.44 35.13
C GLN A 312 18.40 -4.56 35.76
N SER A 313 17.30 -4.30 35.05
CA SER A 313 16.35 -3.26 35.47
C SER A 313 14.88 -3.60 35.33
N LEU A 314 14.52 -4.65 34.58
CA LEU A 314 13.12 -5.09 34.49
C LEU A 314 12.82 -6.23 35.45
N VAL A 315 13.68 -7.24 35.53
CA VAL A 315 13.48 -8.42 36.38
C VAL A 315 14.35 -8.39 37.64
N GLU A 316 13.81 -8.95 38.72
CA GLU A 316 14.56 -9.28 39.93
C GLU A 316 15.04 -10.75 39.83
N GLY A 317 16.32 -11.01 40.13
CA GLY A 317 16.84 -12.39 40.24
C GLY A 317 17.06 -13.17 38.92
N ASP A 318 17.34 -12.48 37.79
CA ASP A 318 17.60 -13.10 36.47
C ASP A 318 16.49 -14.02 35.94
N SER A 319 15.26 -13.83 36.42
CA SER A 319 14.08 -14.46 35.82
C SER A 319 13.93 -14.05 34.36
N MET A 320 13.64 -15.00 33.49
CA MET A 320 13.32 -14.74 32.08
C MET A 320 11.81 -14.53 31.84
N MET A 321 11.05 -14.39 32.93
CA MET A 321 9.64 -14.00 32.94
C MET A 321 9.43 -12.82 33.89
N LEU A 322 8.59 -11.88 33.48
CA LEU A 322 8.32 -10.65 34.20
C LEU A 322 6.83 -10.49 34.51
N HIS A 323 6.44 -10.51 35.78
CA HIS A 323 5.05 -10.33 36.19
C HIS A 323 4.61 -8.86 36.18
N LYS A 324 3.30 -8.61 36.05
CA LYS A 324 2.73 -7.24 36.01
C LYS A 324 3.19 -6.31 37.12
N GLY A 325 3.12 -6.75 38.37
CA GLY A 325 3.55 -5.94 39.52
C GLY A 325 5.04 -5.60 39.47
N GLN A 326 5.88 -6.54 39.01
CA GLN A 326 7.32 -6.34 38.86
C GLN A 326 7.62 -5.34 37.74
N PHE A 327 6.95 -5.44 36.59
CA PHE A 327 7.11 -4.49 35.49
C PHE A 327 6.74 -3.06 35.91
N PHE A 328 5.63 -2.88 36.62
CA PHE A 328 5.21 -1.56 37.09
C PHE A 328 6.24 -0.97 38.06
N LYS A 329 6.72 -1.78 39.01
CA LYS A 329 7.79 -1.39 39.94
C LYS A 329 9.09 -1.03 39.20
N ALA A 330 9.47 -1.81 38.19
CA ALA A 330 10.63 -1.56 37.35
C ALA A 330 10.51 -0.23 36.59
N CYS A 331 9.37 0.05 35.96
CA CYS A 331 9.11 1.33 35.28
C CYS A 331 9.22 2.53 36.24
N VAL A 332 8.70 2.41 37.47
CA VAL A 332 8.84 3.43 38.51
C VAL A 332 10.32 3.63 38.88
N ASN A 333 11.07 2.56 39.11
CA ASN A 333 12.51 2.62 39.44
C ASN A 333 13.34 3.20 38.29
N LEU A 334 12.96 2.90 37.06
CA LEU A 334 13.57 3.45 35.86
C LEU A 334 13.24 4.94 35.64
N LYS A 335 12.29 5.49 36.42
CA LYS A 335 11.73 6.84 36.26
C LYS A 335 11.05 7.02 34.91
N TRP A 336 10.45 5.96 34.37
CA TRP A 336 9.61 6.00 33.18
C TRP A 336 8.24 6.60 33.55
N ARG A 337 7.83 7.69 32.89
CA ARG A 337 6.67 8.52 33.28
C ARG A 337 5.49 8.49 32.30
N THR A 338 5.56 7.69 31.25
CA THR A 338 4.47 7.58 30.26
C THR A 338 3.43 6.55 30.71
N ASP A 339 2.44 6.25 29.88
CA ASP A 339 1.39 5.26 30.15
C ASP A 339 1.96 3.84 30.31
N VAL A 340 2.31 3.46 31.54
CA VAL A 340 2.83 2.12 31.89
C VAL A 340 1.76 1.04 31.69
N LYS A 341 0.48 1.39 31.83
CA LYS A 341 -0.61 0.44 31.70
C LYS A 341 -0.80 0.06 30.23
N GLY A 342 -0.89 1.03 29.33
CA GLY A 342 -0.91 0.78 27.90
C GLY A 342 0.35 0.06 27.41
N LEU A 343 1.52 0.38 27.97
CA LEU A 343 2.76 -0.32 27.63
C LEU A 343 2.73 -1.81 28.05
N TRP A 344 2.19 -2.12 29.23
CA TRP A 344 1.98 -3.50 29.67
C TRP A 344 1.04 -4.24 28.71
N GLU A 345 -0.10 -3.64 28.36
CA GLU A 345 -1.11 -4.26 27.48
C GLU A 345 -0.58 -4.60 26.08
N ILE A 346 0.46 -3.90 25.58
CA ILE A 346 1.12 -4.25 24.31
C ILE A 346 2.21 -5.29 24.48
N LEU A 347 2.91 -5.28 25.62
CA LEU A 347 3.99 -6.24 25.85
C LEU A 347 3.45 -7.61 26.23
N ASP A 348 2.38 -7.68 27.02
CA ASP A 348 1.67 -8.89 27.44
C ASP A 348 0.64 -9.27 26.36
N THR A 349 1.15 -9.57 25.15
CA THR A 349 0.32 -9.74 23.94
C THR A 349 -0.64 -10.92 24.07
N ASP A 350 -0.22 -11.98 24.75
CA ASP A 350 -0.99 -13.19 24.95
C ASP A 350 -1.91 -13.13 26.18
N THR A 351 -1.93 -11.99 26.88
CA THR A 351 -2.67 -11.78 28.13
C THR A 351 -2.37 -12.81 29.22
N SER A 352 -1.20 -13.46 29.16
CA SER A 352 -0.77 -14.46 30.14
C SER A 352 -0.57 -13.87 31.53
N GLY A 353 -0.45 -12.54 31.64
CA GLY A 353 -0.14 -11.84 32.87
C GLY A 353 1.36 -11.82 33.19
N THR A 354 2.18 -12.27 32.25
CA THR A 354 3.63 -12.30 32.29
C THR A 354 4.20 -11.85 30.97
N ILE A 355 5.34 -11.14 31.00
CA ILE A 355 6.08 -10.80 29.79
C ILE A 355 7.29 -11.73 29.69
N GLY A 356 7.54 -12.29 28.51
CA GLY A 356 8.78 -12.98 28.14
C GLY A 356 9.79 -12.05 27.45
N ILE A 357 11.06 -12.46 27.38
CA ILE A 357 12.07 -11.66 26.67
C ILE A 357 11.73 -11.52 25.17
N GLU A 358 11.11 -12.52 24.58
CA GLU A 358 10.67 -12.58 23.19
C GLU A 358 9.62 -11.51 22.83
N GLU A 359 8.77 -11.12 23.78
CA GLU A 359 7.79 -10.05 23.58
C GLU A 359 8.43 -8.65 23.64
N LEU A 360 9.55 -8.52 24.37
CA LEU A 360 10.34 -7.29 24.37
C LEU A 360 11.29 -7.23 23.16
N ASP A 361 11.99 -8.31 22.85
CA ASP A 361 12.99 -8.41 21.78
C ASP A 361 13.13 -9.86 21.30
N PHE A 362 12.36 -10.22 20.26
CA PHE A 362 12.39 -11.54 19.63
C PHE A 362 13.79 -11.97 19.22
N LYS A 363 14.56 -11.07 18.59
CA LYS A 363 15.89 -11.39 18.07
C LYS A 363 16.87 -11.72 19.20
N ALA A 364 16.85 -10.92 20.26
CA ALA A 364 17.68 -11.20 21.43
C ALA A 364 17.27 -12.53 22.11
N ALA A 365 15.97 -12.85 22.14
CA ALA A 365 15.48 -14.11 22.68
C ALA A 365 15.95 -15.32 21.85
N GLU A 366 15.90 -15.22 20.52
CA GLU A 366 16.37 -16.27 19.60
C GLU A 366 17.88 -16.51 19.71
N GLU A 367 18.69 -15.45 19.65
CA GLU A 367 20.15 -15.54 19.82
C GLU A 367 20.52 -16.23 21.15
N LEU A 368 19.80 -15.88 22.22
CA LEU A 368 20.03 -16.47 23.53
C LEU A 368 19.58 -17.94 23.60
N ALA A 369 18.46 -18.28 22.95
CA ALA A 369 17.95 -19.65 22.90
C ALA A 369 18.93 -20.59 22.18
N LEU A 370 19.48 -20.16 21.04
CA LEU A 370 20.47 -20.90 20.27
C LEU A 370 21.78 -21.08 21.05
N PHE A 371 22.24 -20.02 21.71
CA PHE A 371 23.40 -20.11 22.59
C PHE A 371 23.18 -21.09 23.74
N ARG A 372 22.00 -21.03 24.38
CA ARG A 372 21.62 -21.98 25.43
C ARG A 372 21.62 -23.42 24.91
N GLN A 373 21.02 -23.68 23.74
CA GLN A 373 20.98 -25.02 23.15
C GLN A 373 22.39 -25.58 22.94
N PHE A 374 23.29 -24.77 22.38
CA PHE A 374 24.70 -25.12 22.23
C PHE A 374 25.36 -25.43 23.58
N VAL A 375 25.17 -24.56 24.58
CA VAL A 375 25.72 -24.74 25.93
C VAL A 375 25.28 -26.06 26.56
N MET A 376 23.98 -26.37 26.50
CA MET A 376 23.44 -27.60 27.08
C MET A 376 23.92 -28.85 26.35
N GLN A 377 24.02 -28.81 25.01
CA GLN A 377 24.49 -29.95 24.22
C GLN A 377 25.99 -30.19 24.38
N LYS A 378 26.79 -29.12 24.41
CA LYS A 378 28.26 -29.21 24.40
C LYS A 378 28.85 -29.44 25.80
N PHE A 379 28.32 -28.75 26.81
CA PHE A 379 28.92 -28.73 28.16
C PHE A 379 27.99 -29.27 29.25
N GLY A 380 26.68 -29.31 28.98
CA GLY A 380 25.66 -29.83 29.89
C GLY A 380 25.14 -28.82 30.92
N ASN A 381 25.91 -27.79 31.27
CA ASN A 381 25.48 -26.71 32.15
C ASN A 381 26.35 -25.43 32.01
N ALA A 382 25.90 -24.35 32.64
CA ALA A 382 26.54 -23.04 32.64
C ALA A 382 27.90 -23.05 33.37
N THR A 383 28.05 -23.79 34.46
CA THR A 383 29.32 -23.84 35.20
C THR A 383 30.46 -24.43 34.38
N ARG A 384 30.21 -25.54 33.67
CA ARG A 384 31.20 -26.16 32.77
C ARG A 384 31.46 -25.29 31.56
N THR A 385 30.43 -24.62 31.04
CA THR A 385 30.58 -23.62 29.98
C THR A 385 31.53 -22.51 30.42
N PHE A 386 31.31 -21.93 31.60
CA PHE A 386 32.17 -20.87 32.11
C PHE A 386 33.63 -21.30 32.20
N ALA A 387 33.89 -22.47 32.77
CA ALA A 387 35.24 -23.02 32.87
C ALA A 387 35.91 -23.27 31.50
N ALA A 388 35.11 -23.55 30.47
CA ALA A 388 35.61 -23.73 29.10
C ALA A 388 35.83 -22.39 28.36
N LEU A 389 35.15 -21.31 28.76
CA LEU A 389 35.30 -19.98 28.18
C LEU A 389 36.39 -19.14 28.88
N ASP A 390 36.67 -19.40 30.16
CA ASP A 390 37.65 -18.70 31.00
C ASP A 390 39.08 -19.23 30.73
N LEU A 391 39.65 -18.87 29.56
CA LEU A 391 40.90 -19.44 29.05
C LEU A 391 42.11 -19.18 29.95
N ASP A 392 42.14 -18.03 30.65
CA ASP A 392 43.24 -17.66 31.55
C ASP A 392 42.96 -17.98 33.04
N GLY A 393 41.75 -18.48 33.35
CA GLY A 393 41.33 -18.84 34.71
C GLY A 393 41.14 -17.65 35.66
N ASN A 394 41.02 -16.43 35.15
CA ASN A 394 40.92 -15.22 35.97
C ASN A 394 39.51 -15.02 36.59
N LYS A 395 38.58 -15.94 36.33
CA LYS A 395 37.15 -15.89 36.71
C LYS A 395 36.35 -14.78 36.02
N ASN A 396 36.85 -14.26 34.92
CA ASN A 396 36.16 -13.32 34.06
C ASN A 396 36.52 -13.59 32.60
N VAL A 397 35.50 -13.85 31.80
CA VAL A 397 35.63 -14.05 30.36
C VAL A 397 35.58 -12.69 29.67
N SER A 398 36.68 -12.30 29.03
CA SER A 398 36.75 -11.14 28.15
C SER A 398 36.08 -11.40 26.79
N GLU A 399 35.79 -10.35 26.03
CA GLU A 399 35.19 -10.47 24.69
C GLU A 399 36.06 -11.32 23.75
N VAL A 400 37.39 -11.20 23.87
CA VAL A 400 38.35 -11.94 23.04
C VAL A 400 38.31 -13.43 23.40
N GLU A 401 38.35 -13.77 24.69
CA GLU A 401 38.25 -15.15 25.16
C GLU A 401 36.93 -15.78 24.76
N PHE A 402 35.82 -15.06 24.93
CA PHE A 402 34.49 -15.52 24.54
C PHE A 402 34.43 -15.87 23.06
N LEU A 403 34.83 -14.94 22.17
CA LEU A 403 34.78 -15.16 20.74
C LEU A 403 35.76 -16.24 20.27
N GLN A 404 36.95 -16.31 20.88
CA GLN A 404 37.94 -17.33 20.57
C GLN A 404 37.45 -18.71 20.98
N ALA A 405 37.00 -18.88 22.22
CA ALA A 405 36.52 -20.16 22.72
C ALA A 405 35.30 -20.66 21.93
N LEU A 406 34.33 -19.78 21.62
CA LEU A 406 33.19 -20.15 20.78
C LEU A 406 33.59 -20.56 19.36
N LYS A 407 34.62 -19.93 18.78
CA LYS A 407 35.19 -20.36 17.50
C LYS A 407 35.80 -21.75 17.61
N GLU A 408 36.59 -22.02 18.64
CA GLU A 408 37.25 -23.32 18.86
C GLU A 408 36.24 -24.44 19.10
N PHE A 409 35.12 -24.16 19.77
CA PHE A 409 34.06 -25.13 20.01
C PHE A 409 33.08 -25.31 18.84
N GLY A 410 33.25 -24.55 17.75
CA GLY A 410 32.45 -24.66 16.53
C GLY A 410 31.09 -23.97 16.59
N TYR A 411 30.91 -22.96 17.46
CA TYR A 411 29.69 -22.15 17.47
C TYR A 411 29.76 -21.11 16.35
N GLU A 412 28.85 -21.24 15.37
CA GLU A 412 28.87 -20.41 14.17
C GLU A 412 28.33 -19.00 14.42
N GLN A 413 27.38 -18.84 15.35
CA GLN A 413 26.70 -17.57 15.65
C GLN A 413 27.46 -16.72 16.68
N ARG A 414 28.78 -16.62 16.50
CA ARG A 414 29.68 -15.87 17.39
C ARG A 414 29.62 -14.37 17.11
N ASP A 415 28.64 -13.68 17.69
CA ASP A 415 28.49 -12.22 17.61
C ASP A 415 28.90 -11.54 18.95
N LYS A 416 29.59 -10.39 18.86
CA LYS A 416 29.84 -9.48 19.98
C LYS A 416 28.56 -8.99 20.66
N HIS A 417 27.44 -8.92 19.93
CA HIS A 417 26.14 -8.56 20.49
C HIS A 417 25.71 -9.53 21.59
N LEU A 418 25.94 -10.84 21.40
CA LEU A 418 25.65 -11.86 22.41
C LEU A 418 26.54 -11.68 23.65
N PHE A 419 27.84 -11.41 23.46
CA PHE A 419 28.74 -11.10 24.57
C PHE A 419 28.24 -9.90 25.39
N HIS A 420 27.88 -8.81 24.72
CA HIS A 420 27.34 -7.63 25.39
C HIS A 420 25.98 -7.89 26.06
N ALA A 421 25.16 -8.78 25.50
CA ALA A 421 23.87 -9.15 26.05
C ALA A 421 24.00 -10.02 27.31
N LEU A 422 25.02 -10.88 27.38
CA LEU A 422 25.35 -11.69 28.56
C LEU A 422 26.06 -10.88 29.65
N ASP A 423 26.89 -9.88 29.30
CA ASP A 423 27.50 -8.94 30.24
C ASP A 423 26.42 -8.06 30.92
N ARG A 424 25.89 -8.56 32.04
CA ARG A 424 24.77 -7.96 32.78
C ARG A 424 25.05 -6.55 33.25
N HIS A 425 26.29 -6.27 33.64
CA HIS A 425 26.67 -5.01 34.27
C HIS A 425 27.35 -4.02 33.31
N GLY A 426 27.58 -4.41 32.05
CA GLY A 426 28.28 -3.58 31.07
C GLY A 426 29.76 -3.38 31.41
N LYS A 427 30.37 -4.33 32.14
CA LYS A 427 31.77 -4.25 32.59
C LYS A 427 32.76 -4.73 31.53
N LYS A 428 32.28 -5.08 30.33
CA LYS A 428 33.03 -5.69 29.22
C LYS A 428 33.69 -7.02 29.61
N LYS A 429 33.04 -7.75 30.52
CA LYS A 429 33.46 -9.05 31.05
C LYS A 429 32.22 -9.85 31.44
N ILE A 430 32.27 -11.17 31.25
CA ILE A 430 31.23 -12.10 31.69
C ILE A 430 31.78 -12.89 32.88
N ASN A 431 31.04 -12.97 33.97
CA ASN A 431 31.34 -13.86 35.10
C ASN A 431 30.41 -15.08 35.11
N LEU A 432 30.60 -15.99 36.06
CA LEU A 432 29.76 -17.20 36.13
C LEU A 432 28.28 -16.86 36.36
N GLU A 433 27.97 -15.91 37.25
CA GLU A 433 26.59 -15.48 37.55
C GLU A 433 25.88 -14.94 36.31
N ASP A 434 26.62 -14.32 35.39
CA ASP A 434 26.07 -13.79 34.15
C ASP A 434 25.49 -14.87 33.23
N ILE A 435 25.85 -16.16 33.39
CA ILE A 435 25.34 -17.26 32.55
C ILE A 435 24.62 -18.37 33.32
N LEU A 436 24.59 -18.35 34.65
CA LEU A 436 23.92 -19.39 35.45
C LEU A 436 22.42 -19.54 35.15
N PHE A 437 21.75 -18.45 34.79
CA PHE A 437 20.31 -18.46 34.47
C PHE A 437 19.98 -19.33 33.24
N LEU A 438 20.97 -19.64 32.38
CA LEU A 438 20.77 -20.51 31.22
C LEU A 438 20.34 -21.92 31.62
N ASP A 439 20.80 -22.41 32.79
CA ASP A 439 20.48 -23.75 33.29
C ASP A 439 18.98 -23.89 33.59
N SER A 440 18.36 -22.85 34.16
CA SER A 440 16.95 -22.85 34.56
C SER A 440 16.00 -22.32 33.51
N TRP A 441 16.46 -21.42 32.62
CA TRP A 441 15.62 -20.88 31.55
C TRP A 441 15.22 -21.99 30.56
N LYS A 442 13.96 -21.95 30.10
CA LYS A 442 13.44 -22.83 29.05
C LYS A 442 12.92 -21.93 27.92
N PRO A 443 13.64 -21.79 26.80
CA PRO A 443 13.19 -20.96 25.70
C PRO A 443 11.93 -21.55 25.06
N MET A 444 11.12 -20.69 24.47
CA MET A 444 9.93 -21.09 23.71
C MET A 444 10.34 -21.97 22.51
N GLU A 445 9.55 -23.01 22.23
CA GLU A 445 9.88 -24.02 21.21
C GLU A 445 10.13 -23.41 19.83
N PHE A 446 9.37 -22.39 19.46
CA PHE A 446 9.52 -21.71 18.16
C PHE A 446 10.85 -20.96 18.02
N LEU A 447 11.51 -20.54 19.11
CA LEU A 447 12.81 -19.86 19.03
C LEU A 447 13.93 -20.78 18.53
N LEU A 448 13.76 -22.10 18.65
CA LEU A 448 14.72 -23.10 18.20
C LEU A 448 14.29 -23.80 16.91
N ALA A 449 13.08 -23.54 16.42
CA ALA A 449 12.54 -24.19 15.25
C ALA A 449 13.01 -23.51 13.97
N SER A 450 13.35 -24.34 12.97
CA SER A 450 13.54 -23.86 11.61
C SER A 450 12.17 -23.66 10.94
N PRO A 451 12.00 -22.63 10.09
CA PRO A 451 10.74 -22.40 9.39
C PRO A 451 10.40 -23.59 8.47
N SER A 452 9.18 -24.12 8.60
CA SER A 452 8.66 -25.22 7.78
C SER A 452 7.50 -24.73 6.93
N LEU A 453 7.80 -24.41 5.66
CA LEU A 453 6.78 -24.00 4.67
C LEU A 453 5.74 -25.09 4.44
N GLU A 454 6.16 -26.36 4.47
CA GLU A 454 5.26 -27.50 4.34
C GLU A 454 4.28 -27.57 5.52
N SER A 455 4.76 -27.45 6.75
CA SER A 455 3.88 -27.45 7.93
C SER A 455 2.95 -26.24 7.95
N ALA A 456 3.42 -25.06 7.53
CA ALA A 456 2.56 -23.88 7.37
C ALA A 456 1.47 -24.11 6.33
N GLN A 457 1.79 -24.72 5.18
CA GLN A 457 0.80 -25.05 4.16
C GLN A 457 -0.20 -26.10 4.65
N ASN A 458 0.27 -27.14 5.35
CA ASN A 458 -0.59 -28.15 5.96
C ASN A 458 -1.54 -27.54 7.00
N PHE A 459 -1.05 -26.57 7.78
CA PHE A 459 -1.87 -25.81 8.71
C PHE A 459 -2.96 -25.01 7.98
N LYS A 460 -2.60 -24.28 6.91
CA LYS A 460 -3.55 -23.55 6.06
C LYS A 460 -4.62 -24.48 5.45
N ASN A 461 -4.21 -25.62 4.92
CA ASN A 461 -5.14 -26.62 4.37
C ASN A 461 -6.10 -27.12 5.45
N ARG A 462 -5.60 -27.39 6.67
CA ARG A 462 -6.43 -27.86 7.78
C ARG A 462 -7.46 -26.81 8.24
N LEU A 463 -7.11 -25.53 8.22
CA LEU A 463 -8.08 -24.46 8.49
C LEU A 463 -9.18 -24.44 7.43
N ARG A 464 -8.81 -24.52 6.15
CA ARG A 464 -9.77 -24.53 5.05
C ARG A 464 -10.71 -25.73 5.11
N GLU A 465 -10.19 -26.94 5.38
CA GLU A 465 -10.99 -28.15 5.55
C GLU A 465 -12.06 -28.01 6.66
N LYS A 466 -11.70 -27.38 7.78
CA LYS A 466 -12.56 -27.34 8.97
C LYS A 466 -13.52 -26.15 9.00
N PHE A 467 -13.14 -25.02 8.39
CA PHE A 467 -13.87 -23.77 8.49
C PHE A 467 -14.32 -23.20 7.14
N GLY A 468 -13.91 -23.79 6.00
CA GLY A 468 -14.24 -23.31 4.66
C GLY A 468 -13.38 -22.12 4.22
N THR A 469 -13.39 -21.01 4.98
CA THR A 469 -12.63 -19.79 4.67
C THR A 469 -11.60 -19.46 5.73
N PHE A 470 -10.51 -18.78 5.33
CA PHE A 470 -9.49 -18.34 6.27
C PHE A 470 -10.00 -17.28 7.23
N LEU A 471 -10.83 -16.32 6.79
CA LEU A 471 -11.38 -15.32 7.70
C LEU A 471 -12.26 -15.96 8.80
N ARG A 472 -13.06 -16.98 8.45
CA ARG A 472 -13.85 -17.71 9.45
C ARG A 472 -12.97 -18.44 10.43
N ALA A 473 -11.96 -19.16 9.94
CA ALA A 473 -10.97 -19.81 10.81
C ALA A 473 -10.28 -18.78 11.72
N TRP A 474 -9.88 -17.64 11.15
CA TRP A 474 -9.24 -16.54 11.85
C TRP A 474 -10.08 -16.09 13.04
N LYS A 475 -11.32 -15.62 12.80
CA LYS A 475 -12.22 -15.12 13.85
C LYS A 475 -12.64 -16.17 14.89
N MET A 476 -12.71 -17.45 14.50
CA MET A 476 -13.26 -18.50 15.39
C MET A 476 -12.22 -19.19 16.27
N VAL A 477 -10.95 -19.24 15.84
CA VAL A 477 -9.92 -19.98 16.57
C VAL A 477 -8.61 -19.23 16.76
N LEU A 478 -8.21 -18.34 15.85
CA LEU A 478 -6.91 -17.66 15.93
C LEU A 478 -6.98 -16.28 16.58
N ASP A 479 -8.05 -15.53 16.30
CA ASP A 479 -8.28 -14.13 16.68
C ASP A 479 -9.66 -14.01 17.32
N MET A 480 -9.80 -14.61 18.50
CA MET A 480 -11.08 -14.66 19.22
C MET A 480 -11.45 -13.31 19.86
N ASP A 481 -10.46 -12.44 20.07
CA ASP A 481 -10.64 -11.12 20.65
C ASP A 481 -10.84 -10.00 19.60
N GLY A 482 -10.56 -10.31 18.33
CA GLY A 482 -10.72 -9.41 17.19
C GLY A 482 -9.61 -8.38 17.07
N SER A 483 -8.42 -8.67 17.62
CA SER A 483 -7.23 -7.83 17.58
C SER A 483 -6.53 -7.80 16.21
N ASN A 484 -6.89 -8.74 15.32
CA ASN A 484 -6.12 -9.06 14.09
C ASN A 484 -4.69 -9.52 14.37
N THR A 485 -4.45 -10.05 15.57
CA THR A 485 -3.18 -10.66 15.95
C THR A 485 -3.47 -12.01 16.58
N CYS A 486 -2.61 -12.98 16.30
CA CYS A 486 -2.63 -14.28 16.91
C CYS A 486 -1.24 -14.52 17.51
N THR A 487 -1.22 -14.78 18.81
CA THR A 487 -0.02 -15.09 19.57
C THR A 487 0.38 -16.56 19.43
N TRP A 488 1.60 -16.90 19.85
CA TRP A 488 2.05 -18.30 19.82
C TRP A 488 1.14 -19.22 20.63
N GLU A 489 0.65 -18.78 21.80
CA GLU A 489 -0.21 -19.60 22.64
C GLU A 489 -1.58 -19.82 21.98
N GLU A 490 -2.18 -18.80 21.38
CA GLU A 490 -3.43 -18.94 20.60
C GLU A 490 -3.25 -19.86 19.40
N PHE A 491 -2.14 -19.75 18.68
CA PHE A 491 -1.80 -20.63 17.58
C PHE A 491 -1.62 -22.07 18.04
N ARG A 492 -0.88 -22.30 19.13
CA ARG A 492 -0.64 -23.63 19.70
C ARG A 492 -1.94 -24.27 20.19
N LEU A 493 -2.79 -23.51 20.88
CA LEU A 493 -4.13 -23.95 21.29
C LEU A 493 -5.01 -24.25 20.08
N THR A 494 -4.91 -23.44 19.01
CA THR A 494 -5.59 -23.69 17.74
C THR A 494 -5.13 -25.00 17.11
N CYS A 495 -3.83 -25.24 16.99
CA CYS A 495 -3.26 -26.50 16.48
C CYS A 495 -3.82 -27.70 17.26
N LYS A 496 -3.88 -27.61 18.59
CA LYS A 496 -4.49 -28.64 19.43
C LYS A 496 -5.99 -28.82 19.14
N LYS A 497 -6.76 -27.72 19.05
CA LYS A 497 -8.21 -27.71 18.80
C LYS A 497 -8.59 -28.26 17.42
N ILE A 498 -7.75 -28.07 16.41
CA ILE A 498 -7.98 -28.59 15.05
C ILE A 498 -7.35 -29.96 14.79
N GLY A 499 -6.63 -30.51 15.78
CA GLY A 499 -5.95 -31.80 15.68
C GLY A 499 -4.79 -31.78 14.69
N PHE A 500 -4.08 -30.66 14.60
CA PHE A 500 -2.89 -30.51 13.75
C PHE A 500 -1.71 -31.25 14.39
N LYS A 501 -1.12 -32.20 13.66
CA LYS A 501 -0.09 -33.13 14.17
C LYS A 501 1.29 -32.96 13.54
N HIS A 502 1.47 -31.98 12.66
CA HIS A 502 2.76 -31.70 12.04
C HIS A 502 3.62 -30.81 12.96
N ASP A 503 4.78 -30.39 12.48
CA ASP A 503 5.68 -29.47 13.19
C ASP A 503 5.00 -28.10 13.41
N ILE A 504 4.49 -27.90 14.63
CA ILE A 504 3.78 -26.68 15.06
C ILE A 504 4.75 -25.50 15.10
N ALA A 505 5.94 -25.70 15.67
CA ALA A 505 6.92 -24.65 15.87
C ALA A 505 7.50 -24.17 14.53
N GLY A 506 7.80 -25.11 13.62
CA GLY A 506 8.23 -24.77 12.26
C GLY A 506 7.12 -24.11 11.43
N ALA A 507 5.85 -24.53 11.58
CA ALA A 507 4.72 -23.87 10.92
C ALA A 507 4.59 -22.41 11.37
N TRP A 508 4.64 -22.15 12.68
CA TRP A 508 4.62 -20.79 13.22
C TRP A 508 5.77 -19.95 12.67
N ARG A 509 7.00 -20.49 12.69
CA ARG A 509 8.18 -19.78 12.16
C ARG A 509 8.08 -19.46 10.67
N ALA A 510 7.40 -20.29 9.89
CA ALA A 510 7.15 -20.02 8.48
C ALA A 510 6.03 -18.98 8.25
N LEU A 511 5.11 -18.78 9.21
CA LEU A 511 4.05 -17.77 9.16
C LEU A 511 4.51 -16.42 9.74
N ASP A 512 5.22 -16.42 10.87
CA ASP A 512 5.83 -15.23 11.49
C ASP A 512 7.17 -14.88 10.83
N GLN A 513 7.16 -14.64 9.52
CA GLN A 513 8.36 -14.29 8.76
C GLN A 513 8.95 -12.94 9.19
N LYS A 514 8.12 -12.06 9.74
CA LYS A 514 8.49 -10.73 10.25
C LYS A 514 9.15 -10.79 11.63
N MET A 515 9.15 -11.97 12.29
CA MET A 515 9.63 -12.14 13.66
C MET A 515 8.97 -11.15 14.63
N ALA A 516 7.68 -10.91 14.42
CA ALA A 516 6.90 -9.98 15.21
C ALA A 516 6.46 -10.59 16.55
N GLY A 517 6.62 -11.91 16.73
CA GLY A 517 6.09 -12.64 17.89
C GLY A 517 4.57 -12.84 17.83
N THR A 518 3.93 -12.37 16.76
CA THR A 518 2.50 -12.51 16.47
C THR A 518 2.33 -12.67 14.96
N ILE A 519 1.29 -13.38 14.54
CA ILE A 519 0.86 -13.44 13.13
C ILE A 519 -0.47 -12.69 12.99
N ASN A 520 -0.76 -12.15 11.82
CA ASN A 520 -2.03 -11.49 11.48
C ASN A 520 -2.68 -12.18 10.26
N LEU A 521 -3.88 -11.73 9.85
CA LEU A 521 -4.55 -12.34 8.70
C LEU A 521 -3.71 -12.30 7.42
N SER A 522 -2.91 -11.25 7.20
CA SER A 522 -2.08 -11.12 5.99
C SER A 522 -0.99 -12.20 5.89
N ASP A 523 -0.53 -12.74 7.02
CA ASP A 523 0.48 -13.81 7.02
C ASP A 523 -0.13 -15.18 6.62
N ILE A 524 -1.46 -15.33 6.77
CA ILE A 524 -2.21 -16.52 6.35
C ILE A 524 -2.83 -16.35 4.96
N ASP A 525 -3.56 -15.26 4.75
CA ASP A 525 -4.34 -14.93 3.56
C ASP A 525 -4.17 -13.43 3.20
N PRO A 526 -3.07 -13.08 2.51
CA PRO A 526 -2.78 -11.68 2.17
C PRO A 526 -3.84 -11.06 1.25
N ALA A 527 -4.46 -11.85 0.38
CA ALA A 527 -5.49 -11.37 -0.54
C ALA A 527 -6.74 -10.90 0.23
N SER A 528 -7.28 -11.74 1.11
CA SER A 528 -8.44 -11.35 1.94
C SER A 528 -8.08 -10.19 2.89
N SER A 529 -6.87 -10.19 3.44
CA SER A 529 -6.43 -9.11 4.34
C SER A 529 -6.37 -7.76 3.63
N SER A 530 -5.89 -7.69 2.39
CA SER A 530 -5.83 -6.43 1.62
C SER A 530 -7.22 -5.86 1.41
N VAL A 531 -8.15 -6.66 0.87
CA VAL A 531 -9.51 -6.20 0.54
C VAL A 531 -10.26 -5.74 1.80
N LEU A 532 -10.09 -6.43 2.93
CA LEU A 532 -10.69 -6.03 4.20
C LEU A 532 -10.10 -4.73 4.77
N LEU A 533 -8.80 -4.53 4.62
CA LEU A 533 -8.14 -3.29 5.06
C LEU A 533 -8.53 -2.10 4.18
N ASP A 534 -8.63 -2.29 2.87
CA ASP A 534 -9.09 -1.25 1.94
C ASP A 534 -10.52 -0.81 2.27
N PHE A 535 -11.42 -1.79 2.47
CA PHE A 535 -12.79 -1.52 2.89
C PHE A 535 -12.87 -0.82 4.26
N ARG A 536 -12.09 -1.30 5.23
CA ARG A 536 -12.01 -0.66 6.55
C ARG A 536 -11.55 0.78 6.44
N ASN A 537 -10.45 1.05 5.72
CA ASN A 537 -9.86 2.38 5.62
C ASN A 537 -10.82 3.34 4.94
N TRP A 538 -11.47 2.92 3.85
CA TRP A 538 -12.53 3.67 3.22
C TRP A 538 -13.70 3.96 4.19
N ALA A 539 -14.18 2.96 4.94
CA ALA A 539 -15.28 3.17 5.89
C ALA A 539 -14.90 4.14 7.03
N MET A 540 -13.65 4.10 7.49
CA MET A 540 -13.09 5.04 8.46
C MET A 540 -13.03 6.47 7.90
N GLU A 541 -12.56 6.62 6.66
CA GLU A 541 -12.48 7.91 5.99
C GLU A 541 -13.87 8.50 5.74
N GLU A 542 -14.81 7.70 5.24
CA GLU A 542 -16.11 8.21 4.80
C GLU A 542 -17.15 8.32 5.91
N PHE A 543 -17.09 7.46 6.94
CA PHE A 543 -18.11 7.37 7.99
C PHE A 543 -17.54 7.43 9.41
N GLY A 544 -16.21 7.52 9.57
CA GLY A 544 -15.53 7.57 10.87
C GLY A 544 -15.39 6.21 11.57
N SER A 545 -16.17 5.19 11.16
CA SER A 545 -16.06 3.80 11.61
C SER A 545 -16.89 2.87 10.72
N VAL A 546 -16.57 1.58 10.71
CA VAL A 546 -17.34 0.52 10.06
C VAL A 546 -18.72 0.38 10.72
N ARG A 547 -18.82 0.53 12.06
CA ARG A 547 -20.12 0.58 12.74
C ARG A 547 -21.02 1.70 12.23
N SER A 548 -20.48 2.90 12.10
CA SER A 548 -21.19 4.07 11.59
C SER A 548 -21.63 3.86 10.14
N MET A 549 -20.72 3.36 9.29
CA MET A 549 -21.02 2.98 7.91
C MET A 549 -22.20 2.01 7.83
N PHE A 550 -22.18 0.93 8.62
CA PHE A 550 -23.26 -0.06 8.62
C PHE A 550 -24.62 0.57 8.97
N SER A 551 -24.67 1.49 9.94
CA SER A 551 -25.91 2.19 10.30
C SER A 551 -26.44 3.13 9.22
N VAL A 552 -25.58 3.59 8.31
CA VAL A 552 -25.97 4.40 7.16
C VAL A 552 -26.43 3.51 6.00
N PHE A 553 -25.81 2.33 5.84
CA PHE A 553 -26.17 1.34 4.83
C PHE A 553 -27.53 0.67 5.12
N ASP A 554 -27.83 0.42 6.40
CA ASP A 554 -29.07 -0.20 6.89
C ASP A 554 -30.23 0.80 6.89
N GLU A 555 -30.65 1.24 5.70
CA GLU A 555 -31.69 2.27 5.54
C GLU A 555 -33.07 1.82 6.04
N ASP A 556 -33.35 0.51 5.98
CA ASP A 556 -34.60 -0.10 6.39
C ASP A 556 -34.63 -0.50 7.89
N GLY A 557 -33.48 -0.44 8.56
CA GLY A 557 -33.33 -0.76 9.98
C GLY A 557 -33.49 -2.25 10.29
N SER A 558 -33.28 -3.12 9.30
CA SER A 558 -33.35 -4.58 9.44
C SER A 558 -32.23 -5.15 10.32
N LYS A 559 -31.17 -4.37 10.59
CA LYS A 559 -29.94 -4.79 11.28
C LYS A 559 -29.13 -5.83 10.50
N SER A 560 -29.39 -5.95 9.21
CA SER A 560 -28.71 -6.83 8.27
C SER A 560 -28.56 -6.14 6.93
N LEU A 561 -27.56 -6.50 6.15
CA LEU A 561 -27.40 -6.00 4.78
C LEU A 561 -27.41 -7.18 3.83
N SER A 562 -28.45 -7.30 3.02
CA SER A 562 -28.43 -8.20 1.87
C SER A 562 -27.29 -7.83 0.90
N LEU A 563 -26.88 -8.77 0.05
CA LEU A 563 -25.88 -8.48 -1.00
C LEU A 563 -26.27 -7.28 -1.87
N LYS A 564 -27.58 -7.11 -2.14
CA LYS A 564 -28.11 -6.00 -2.93
C LYS A 564 -27.95 -4.66 -2.20
N GLU A 565 -28.32 -4.60 -0.92
CA GLU A 565 -28.17 -3.38 -0.10
C GLU A 565 -26.71 -2.99 0.06
N PHE A 566 -25.84 -3.98 0.36
CA PHE A 566 -24.41 -3.76 0.50
C PHE A 566 -23.79 -3.20 -0.78
N LYS A 567 -24.03 -3.84 -1.94
CA LYS A 567 -23.53 -3.38 -3.23
C LYS A 567 -24.02 -1.98 -3.57
N ARG A 568 -25.33 -1.76 -3.42
CA ARG A 568 -25.98 -0.47 -3.70
C ARG A 568 -25.35 0.64 -2.86
N ALA A 569 -25.20 0.42 -1.56
CA ALA A 569 -24.65 1.42 -0.67
C ALA A 569 -23.15 1.67 -0.94
N CYS A 570 -22.34 0.63 -1.19
CA CYS A 570 -20.95 0.79 -1.63
C CYS A 570 -20.84 1.68 -2.87
N ARG A 571 -21.66 1.45 -3.91
CA ARG A 571 -21.70 2.26 -5.13
C ARG A 571 -22.12 3.70 -4.87
N ILE A 572 -23.19 3.92 -4.10
CA ILE A 572 -23.68 5.26 -3.73
C ILE A 572 -22.60 6.10 -3.04
N TYR A 573 -21.76 5.46 -2.22
CA TYR A 573 -20.75 6.12 -1.41
C TYR A 573 -19.31 5.97 -1.96
N GLY A 574 -19.14 5.47 -3.18
CA GLY A 574 -17.86 5.47 -3.90
C GLY A 574 -16.87 4.37 -3.52
N PHE A 575 -17.33 3.27 -2.89
CA PHE A 575 -16.48 2.09 -2.71
C PHE A 575 -16.56 1.18 -3.94
N ARG A 576 -15.44 1.04 -4.65
CA ARG A 576 -15.32 0.23 -5.87
C ARG A 576 -14.56 -1.08 -5.64
N GLY A 577 -14.63 -1.99 -6.62
CA GLY A 577 -13.93 -3.27 -6.62
C GLY A 577 -14.86 -4.48 -6.63
N ASN A 578 -14.34 -5.66 -6.30
CA ASN A 578 -15.14 -6.90 -6.27
C ASN A 578 -16.03 -6.98 -5.02
N LEU A 579 -17.16 -6.26 -5.04
CA LEU A 579 -18.10 -6.18 -3.92
C LEU A 579 -18.71 -7.53 -3.54
N LYS A 580 -18.94 -8.41 -4.54
CA LYS A 580 -19.43 -9.78 -4.29
C LYS A 580 -18.39 -10.62 -3.56
N GLY A 581 -17.12 -10.53 -3.98
CA GLY A 581 -16.00 -11.17 -3.30
C GLY A 581 -15.86 -10.69 -1.86
N LEU A 582 -15.86 -9.37 -1.65
CA LEU A 582 -15.82 -8.78 -0.31
C LEU A 582 -17.00 -9.21 0.56
N PHE A 583 -18.22 -9.20 0.02
CA PHE A 583 -19.41 -9.66 0.73
C PHE A 583 -19.26 -11.13 1.14
N ASN A 584 -18.84 -12.01 0.23
CA ASN A 584 -18.63 -13.43 0.53
C ASN A 584 -17.52 -13.67 1.55
N ILE A 585 -16.50 -12.80 1.58
CA ILE A 585 -15.45 -12.84 2.61
C ILE A 585 -16.04 -12.46 3.97
N LEU A 586 -16.85 -11.40 4.04
CA LEU A 586 -17.47 -10.90 5.27
C LEU A 586 -18.60 -11.82 5.80
N ASP A 587 -19.38 -12.43 4.92
CA ASP A 587 -20.47 -13.37 5.23
C ASP A 587 -19.91 -14.73 5.66
N GLY A 588 -19.23 -14.74 6.80
CA GLY A 588 -18.63 -15.94 7.36
C GLY A 588 -19.66 -17.00 7.76
N THR A 589 -20.92 -16.59 7.99
CA THR A 589 -22.02 -17.50 8.31
C THR A 589 -22.64 -18.15 7.07
N GLY A 590 -22.51 -17.53 5.90
CA GLY A 590 -23.09 -17.97 4.64
C GLY A 590 -24.60 -17.79 4.62
N THR A 591 -25.12 -16.79 5.34
CA THR A 591 -26.56 -16.54 5.45
C THR A 591 -27.11 -15.76 4.25
N GLY A 592 -26.23 -15.17 3.43
CA GLY A 592 -26.61 -14.28 2.33
C GLY A 592 -26.94 -12.86 2.79
N ALA A 593 -26.69 -12.53 4.06
CA ALA A 593 -26.87 -11.19 4.63
C ALA A 593 -25.75 -10.90 5.64
N LEU A 594 -25.21 -9.67 5.63
CA LEU A 594 -24.20 -9.22 6.59
C LEU A 594 -24.87 -8.63 7.82
N THR A 595 -24.60 -9.21 8.98
CA THR A 595 -24.94 -8.63 10.27
C THR A 595 -23.90 -7.62 10.72
N ILE A 596 -24.26 -6.76 11.68
CA ILE A 596 -23.33 -5.79 12.25
C ILE A 596 -22.07 -6.45 12.85
N ASP A 597 -22.20 -7.63 13.45
CA ASP A 597 -21.09 -8.35 14.08
C ASP A 597 -20.14 -8.97 13.04
N GLU A 598 -20.64 -9.24 11.84
CA GLU A 598 -19.83 -9.72 10.72
C GLU A 598 -18.94 -8.65 10.13
N VAL A 599 -19.23 -7.36 10.34
CA VAL A 599 -18.41 -6.26 9.80
C VAL A 599 -17.66 -5.46 10.88
N VAL A 600 -18.26 -5.25 12.05
CA VAL A 600 -17.75 -4.29 13.05
C VAL A 600 -16.44 -4.70 13.71
N PHE A 601 -16.05 -5.97 13.58
CA PHE A 601 -14.75 -6.44 14.05
C PHE A 601 -13.59 -5.68 13.40
N LEU A 602 -13.77 -5.18 12.17
CA LEU A 602 -12.78 -4.36 11.46
C LEU A 602 -12.47 -3.03 12.17
N ASP A 603 -13.38 -2.48 12.99
CA ASP A 603 -13.10 -1.27 13.78
C ASP A 603 -11.98 -1.50 14.81
N ARG A 604 -11.74 -2.75 15.22
CA ARG A 604 -10.70 -3.10 16.20
C ARG A 604 -9.33 -3.30 15.56
N TRP A 605 -9.29 -3.55 14.26
CA TRP A 605 -8.03 -3.73 13.55
C TRP A 605 -7.24 -2.43 13.65
N ALA A 606 -6.00 -2.51 14.13
CA ALA A 606 -5.15 -1.33 14.24
C ALA A 606 -4.87 -0.75 12.86
N ILE A 607 -4.80 0.58 12.77
CA ILE A 607 -4.34 1.27 11.57
C ILE A 607 -2.88 0.85 11.36
N GLN A 608 -2.58 0.15 10.27
CA GLN A 608 -1.20 0.03 9.80
C GLN A 608 -0.85 1.41 9.23
N THR A 609 -0.01 2.15 9.93
CA THR A 609 0.42 3.47 9.47
C THR A 609 1.28 3.32 8.22
N GLU A 610 1.42 4.37 7.39
CA GLU A 610 2.38 4.38 6.28
C GLU A 610 3.79 4.00 6.73
N ALA A 611 4.17 4.38 7.96
CA ALA A 611 5.41 3.98 8.60
C ALA A 611 5.51 2.47 8.93
N ASP A 612 4.38 1.79 9.15
CA ASP A 612 4.33 0.33 9.35
C ASP A 612 4.46 -0.41 8.01
N MET A 613 3.86 0.12 6.94
CA MET A 613 3.98 -0.42 5.58
C MET A 613 5.39 -0.22 5.00
N GLU A 614 6.00 0.95 5.23
CA GLU A 614 7.38 1.25 4.78
C GLU A 614 8.41 0.37 5.49
N LYS A 615 8.24 0.11 6.80
CA LYS A 615 9.09 -0.85 7.54
C LYS A 615 8.90 -2.29 7.07
N ALA A 616 7.68 -2.68 6.70
CA ALA A 616 7.42 -4.00 6.13
C ALA A 616 8.08 -4.15 4.74
N ALA A 617 8.02 -3.10 3.91
CA ALA A 617 8.67 -3.05 2.59
C ALA A 617 10.21 -3.06 2.70
N ASP A 618 10.79 -2.28 3.63
CA ASP A 618 12.23 -2.26 3.91
C ASP A 618 12.73 -3.58 4.54
N SER A 619 11.87 -4.31 5.24
CA SER A 619 12.19 -5.65 5.74
C SER A 619 12.18 -6.70 4.63
N MET A 620 11.26 -6.60 3.67
CA MET A 620 11.21 -7.49 2.49
C MET A 620 12.36 -7.25 1.51
N SER A 621 12.86 -6.01 1.38
CA SER A 621 13.99 -5.68 0.51
C SER A 621 15.35 -6.14 1.06
N ARG A 622 15.41 -6.53 2.34
CA ARG A 622 16.65 -6.94 3.05
C ARG A 622 16.81 -8.45 3.21
N LEU A 623 15.89 -9.26 2.68
CA LEU A 623 16.04 -10.71 2.69
C LEU A 623 17.18 -11.14 1.76
N PRO A 624 18.19 -11.89 2.24
CA PRO A 624 19.15 -12.56 1.36
C PRO A 624 18.41 -13.61 0.53
N SER A 625 18.58 -13.58 -0.78
CA SER A 625 18.15 -14.66 -1.67
C SER A 625 18.86 -15.97 -1.29
N ILE A 626 18.21 -16.82 -0.51
CA ILE A 626 18.68 -18.17 -0.21
C ILE A 626 18.31 -19.08 -1.38
N ILE A 627 19.01 -18.91 -2.50
CA ILE A 627 19.24 -19.98 -3.48
C ILE A 627 20.74 -19.93 -3.77
N LYS A 628 21.52 -20.75 -3.06
CA LYS A 628 22.93 -20.97 -3.38
C LYS A 628 23.01 -21.94 -4.56
N THR A 629 23.13 -21.42 -5.78
CA THR A 629 23.77 -22.18 -6.87
C THR A 629 25.25 -21.83 -6.85
N GLY A 630 26.07 -22.81 -6.47
CA GLY A 630 27.51 -22.64 -6.35
C GLY A 630 28.19 -22.43 -7.70
N GLN A 631 29.05 -21.43 -7.77
CA GLN A 631 30.22 -21.37 -8.64
C GLN A 631 31.15 -20.27 -8.12
N ASP A 632 32.21 -20.67 -7.42
CA ASP A 632 33.42 -19.86 -7.27
C ASP A 632 34.39 -20.21 -8.41
N SER A 633 35.00 -19.20 -9.02
CA SER A 633 36.34 -19.32 -9.61
C SER A 633 37.08 -17.98 -9.62
N VAL A 634 38.34 -18.05 -9.23
CA VAL A 634 39.33 -17.00 -8.97
C VAL A 634 40.23 -16.75 -10.18
N SER A 635 40.68 -15.49 -10.38
CA SER A 635 42.00 -15.09 -10.94
C SER A 635 42.13 -13.54 -10.85
N GLU A 636 43.02 -12.97 -10.01
CA GLU A 636 44.42 -12.48 -10.29
C GLU A 636 44.48 -11.29 -11.28
N GLU A 637 45.26 -10.20 -11.17
CA GLU A 637 46.27 -9.68 -10.23
C GLU A 637 46.65 -8.21 -10.65
N LEU A 638 47.25 -7.43 -9.73
CA LEU A 638 48.27 -6.33 -9.91
C LEU A 638 47.98 -5.01 -10.69
N ALA A 639 48.06 -3.86 -9.98
CA ALA A 639 48.99 -2.73 -10.24
C ALA A 639 48.81 -1.55 -9.24
N GLY A 640 49.91 -0.95 -8.78
CA GLY A 640 50.00 0.12 -7.77
C GLY A 640 49.93 1.59 -8.28
N PRO A 641 50.52 2.59 -7.59
CA PRO A 641 49.80 3.74 -7.03
C PRO A 641 50.18 5.12 -7.60
N GLY A 642 49.32 6.15 -7.45
CA GLY A 642 49.74 7.57 -7.59
C GLY A 642 48.65 8.61 -7.92
N GLN A 643 48.44 9.54 -6.97
CA GLN A 643 48.16 11.00 -7.07
C GLN A 643 47.15 11.59 -8.08
N GLY A 644 46.34 12.54 -7.59
CA GLY A 644 45.21 13.14 -8.29
C GLY A 644 45.44 14.51 -8.94
N GLN A 645 44.34 15.28 -8.97
CA GLN A 645 44.09 16.63 -9.52
C GLN A 645 43.42 16.59 -10.90
N THR A 646 42.25 17.19 -11.13
CA THR A 646 41.90 18.62 -10.97
C THR A 646 40.37 18.76 -10.95
N VAL A 647 39.73 19.64 -10.17
CA VAL A 647 39.69 21.10 -10.32
C VAL A 647 39.28 21.54 -11.74
N ALA A 648 37.99 21.45 -12.06
CA ALA A 648 37.34 22.63 -12.63
C ALA A 648 37.07 23.57 -11.44
N LYS A 649 38.05 24.43 -11.11
CA LYS A 649 38.01 25.86 -11.47
C LYS A 649 36.65 26.43 -11.04
N ALA A 650 36.51 26.91 -9.81
CA ALA A 650 37.05 28.18 -9.33
C ALA A 650 36.68 29.34 -10.26
N LEU A 651 35.95 30.31 -9.68
CA LEU A 651 35.50 31.59 -10.24
C LEU A 651 34.34 31.42 -11.24
N GLU A 652 33.21 32.12 -11.16
CA GLU A 652 32.88 33.52 -10.85
C GLU A 652 31.40 33.55 -10.40
N ALA A 653 30.83 34.37 -9.52
CA ALA A 653 31.17 35.61 -8.83
C ALA A 653 30.29 35.62 -7.54
N GLY A 654 30.78 35.93 -6.35
CA GLY A 654 31.09 37.30 -5.94
C GLY A 654 29.88 37.94 -5.23
N SER A 655 29.80 37.84 -3.90
CA SER A 655 29.36 38.93 -3.01
C SER A 655 29.49 38.50 -1.53
N TRP A 656 30.07 39.38 -0.72
CA TRP A 656 30.25 39.27 0.75
C TRP A 656 28.95 39.71 1.49
N LYS A 657 28.74 39.65 2.83
CA LYS A 657 29.59 39.82 4.04
C LYS A 657 28.91 39.26 5.33
N ASP A 658 29.77 39.02 6.33
CA ASP A 658 29.66 39.15 7.79
C ASP A 658 28.28 39.22 8.46
N GLY A 659 27.97 38.21 9.28
CA GLY A 659 26.87 38.26 10.25
C GLY A 659 26.57 36.97 11.00
N ASP A 660 26.61 35.82 10.34
CA ASP A 660 25.95 34.63 10.92
C ASP A 660 26.96 33.60 11.45
N LEU A 661 27.66 33.98 12.52
CA LEU A 661 28.46 33.06 13.34
C LEU A 661 27.70 32.63 14.59
N HIS A 662 27.80 31.35 14.95
CA HIS A 662 27.63 30.87 16.34
C HIS A 662 28.98 30.38 16.92
N PRO A 663 29.32 30.66 18.20
CA PRO A 663 30.70 30.83 18.67
C PRO A 663 31.41 29.58 19.24
N ALA A 664 31.17 28.37 18.72
CA ALA A 664 31.73 27.15 19.32
C ALA A 664 33.05 26.61 18.69
N PHE A 665 33.61 27.28 17.66
CA PHE A 665 34.83 26.83 17.00
C PHE A 665 35.97 27.84 17.12
N ARG A 666 36.45 28.05 18.35
CA ARG A 666 37.80 28.58 18.59
C ARG A 666 38.40 27.99 19.86
N THR A 667 39.09 26.86 19.71
CA THR A 667 40.46 26.80 20.22
C THR A 667 41.22 25.65 19.57
N TRP A 668 42.47 25.96 19.25
CA TRP A 668 43.55 25.03 18.91
C TRP A 668 43.76 24.67 17.43
N ALA A 669 43.87 25.72 16.60
CA ALA A 669 44.95 25.77 15.63
C ALA A 669 46.09 26.60 16.24
N ASN A 670 47.21 25.97 16.61
CA ASN A 670 48.54 26.57 16.52
C ASN A 670 49.62 25.48 16.66
N CYS A 671 50.64 25.59 15.82
CA CYS A 671 51.89 24.82 15.80
C CYS A 671 51.91 23.47 15.06
N ARG A 672 51.79 23.62 13.74
CA ARG A 672 52.66 23.05 12.69
C ARG A 672 53.99 22.38 13.15
N ARG A 673 54.28 21.25 12.47
CA ARG A 673 55.59 20.73 11.99
C ARG A 673 56.46 19.94 12.97
N ARG A 674 56.64 18.63 12.72
CA ARG A 674 57.78 18.00 12.00
C ARG A 674 57.81 16.48 12.26
N ARG A 675 57.95 15.67 11.20
CA ARG A 675 58.61 14.34 11.21
C ARG A 675 60.14 14.59 11.06
N PRO A 676 61.08 13.70 11.48
CA PRO A 676 61.34 12.47 10.72
C PRO A 676 61.87 11.22 11.47
N VAL A 677 61.86 10.14 10.68
CA VAL A 677 62.38 8.76 10.79
C VAL A 677 63.87 8.65 11.18
N LYS A 678 64.28 7.52 11.79
CA LYS A 678 65.51 6.77 11.42
C LYS A 678 65.50 5.28 11.83
N LYS A 679 66.19 4.50 11.02
CA LYS A 679 66.31 3.03 10.87
C LYS A 679 67.27 2.35 11.86
N GLN A 680 67.28 1.00 11.82
CA GLN A 680 68.43 0.04 11.75
C GLN A 680 68.29 -1.12 12.77
N ASP A 681 68.64 -2.39 12.54
CA ASP A 681 69.13 -3.17 11.39
C ASP A 681 69.15 -4.68 11.76
N GLY A 682 69.23 -5.54 10.73
CA GLY A 682 69.86 -6.89 10.74
C GLY A 682 69.01 -8.05 11.25
N SER A 683 69.02 -9.27 10.70
CA SER A 683 69.82 -9.89 9.64
C SER A 683 69.26 -11.31 9.36
N LEU A 684 69.32 -11.73 8.09
CA LEU A 684 69.11 -13.09 7.52
C LEU A 684 70.40 -13.96 7.67
N PRO A 685 70.50 -15.25 7.23
CA PRO A 685 69.56 -16.33 6.80
C PRO A 685 69.97 -17.71 7.46
N PRO A 686 69.84 -18.96 6.92
CA PRO A 686 69.17 -19.48 5.69
C PRO A 686 68.43 -20.86 5.76
N LEU A 687 67.73 -21.17 4.64
CA LEU A 687 67.49 -22.47 3.94
C LEU A 687 66.85 -23.66 4.71
N ALA A 688 66.11 -24.62 4.14
CA ALA A 688 65.42 -24.88 2.87
C ALA A 688 64.93 -26.35 2.95
N SER A 689 63.99 -26.73 2.07
CA SER A 689 63.71 -28.11 1.60
C SER A 689 62.93 -29.01 2.59
N GLN A 690 61.97 -29.88 2.22
CA GLN A 690 61.57 -30.49 0.96
C GLN A 690 60.05 -30.73 0.98
N LEU A 691 59.39 -30.52 -0.16
CA LEU A 691 58.13 -31.16 -0.53
C LEU A 691 58.48 -32.43 -1.30
N ASP A 692 57.74 -33.51 -1.05
CA ASP A 692 57.68 -34.64 -1.97
C ASP A 692 56.24 -34.98 -2.31
N PHE A 693 56.06 -35.35 -3.58
CA PHE A 693 54.78 -35.49 -4.30
C PHE A 693 54.14 -36.86 -4.09
N GLY A 694 52.82 -36.93 -4.29
CA GLY A 694 52.07 -38.18 -4.41
C GLY A 694 50.78 -38.03 -5.20
N ASP A 695 50.88 -38.28 -6.51
CA ASP A 695 49.82 -38.32 -7.54
C ASP A 695 48.59 -39.17 -7.19
N ALA A 696 47.41 -38.75 -7.66
CA ALA A 696 46.39 -39.66 -8.21
C ALA A 696 45.41 -38.94 -9.17
N ARG A 697 45.22 -39.56 -10.33
CA ARG A 697 44.54 -39.07 -11.55
C ARG A 697 43.02 -39.23 -11.53
N VAL A 698 42.35 -38.24 -12.14
CA VAL A 698 41.29 -38.30 -13.18
C VAL A 698 40.15 -39.32 -13.03
N VAL A 699 38.89 -38.84 -12.97
CA VAL A 699 37.80 -39.19 -13.92
C VAL A 699 36.78 -38.03 -14.00
N ARG A 700 36.58 -37.46 -15.20
CA ARG A 700 35.40 -36.66 -15.55
C ARG A 700 34.38 -37.55 -16.27
N ARG A 701 33.12 -37.54 -15.85
CA ARG A 701 31.95 -37.87 -16.70
C ARG A 701 30.83 -36.86 -16.42
N PRO A 702 30.15 -36.34 -17.45
CA PRO A 702 29.03 -35.43 -17.28
C PRO A 702 27.74 -36.22 -16.97
N VAL A 703 26.96 -35.74 -16.01
CA VAL A 703 25.57 -36.17 -15.78
C VAL A 703 24.65 -35.14 -16.43
N LEU A 704 23.84 -35.61 -17.36
CA LEU A 704 22.74 -34.89 -17.98
C LEU A 704 21.70 -34.57 -16.89
N LEU A 705 21.36 -33.29 -16.70
CA LEU A 705 20.17 -32.88 -15.94
C LEU A 705 19.13 -32.41 -16.96
N MET A 706 18.12 -33.26 -17.18
CA MET A 706 16.89 -32.88 -17.86
C MET A 706 16.16 -31.86 -16.97
N ALA A 707 15.94 -30.66 -17.49
CA ALA A 707 15.00 -29.72 -16.89
C ALA A 707 13.58 -30.12 -17.32
N TYR A 708 12.75 -30.44 -16.32
CA TYR A 708 11.32 -30.66 -16.44
C TYR A 708 10.62 -29.31 -16.66
N VAL A 709 9.89 -29.16 -17.76
CA VAL A 709 9.06 -27.98 -18.07
C VAL A 709 7.60 -28.34 -17.76
N PRO A 710 6.90 -27.65 -16.84
CA PRO A 710 5.46 -27.84 -16.67
C PRO A 710 4.68 -27.18 -17.82
N GLU A 711 3.57 -27.81 -18.16
CA GLU A 711 2.69 -27.54 -19.30
C GLU A 711 2.26 -26.06 -19.47
N ALA A 712 2.28 -25.61 -20.73
CA ALA A 712 1.86 -24.30 -21.17
C ALA A 712 0.33 -24.13 -21.18
N GLN A 713 -0.18 -23.02 -20.66
CA GLN A 713 -1.51 -22.51 -21.03
C GLN A 713 -1.38 -21.57 -22.25
N PRO A 714 -2.28 -21.65 -23.24
CA PRO A 714 -2.19 -20.81 -24.44
C PRO A 714 -2.67 -19.38 -24.15
N GLY A 715 -1.80 -18.37 -24.35
CA GLY A 715 -2.22 -16.96 -24.30
C GLY A 715 -1.16 -15.90 -23.97
N CYS A 716 0.05 -16.26 -23.53
CA CYS A 716 1.07 -15.26 -23.16
C CYS A 716 2.10 -15.03 -24.27
N ILE A 717 2.08 -13.83 -24.88
CA ILE A 717 3.18 -13.31 -25.70
C ILE A 717 4.24 -12.75 -24.74
N TRP A 718 5.45 -13.32 -24.76
CA TRP A 718 6.60 -12.79 -24.03
C TRP A 718 7.42 -11.89 -24.96
N GLU A 719 7.52 -10.59 -24.65
CA GLU A 719 8.52 -9.71 -25.27
C GLU A 719 9.88 -9.88 -24.60
N PHE A 720 10.88 -10.30 -25.37
CA PHE A 720 12.29 -10.30 -24.95
C PHE A 720 12.86 -8.87 -25.00
N PRO A 721 13.61 -8.40 -23.99
CA PRO A 721 14.30 -7.13 -24.09
C PRO A 721 15.44 -7.22 -25.12
N LYS A 722 15.35 -6.39 -26.16
CA LYS A 722 16.42 -6.18 -27.15
C LYS A 722 17.68 -5.64 -26.47
N VAL A 723 18.73 -6.46 -26.42
CA VAL A 723 20.09 -6.02 -26.12
C VAL A 723 20.58 -5.15 -27.29
N ARG A 724 20.65 -3.83 -27.10
CA ARG A 724 21.39 -2.95 -28.01
C ARG A 724 22.85 -2.90 -27.54
N GLY A 725 23.71 -3.62 -28.24
CA GLY A 725 25.15 -3.43 -28.16
C GLY A 725 25.57 -2.16 -28.91
N THR A 726 26.31 -1.30 -28.24
CA THR A 726 27.01 -0.17 -28.86
C THR A 726 28.50 -0.42 -28.73
N LEU A 727 29.12 -0.78 -29.85
CA LEU A 727 30.56 -0.74 -30.06
C LEU A 727 31.03 0.71 -30.03
N PHE A 728 32.00 1.03 -29.19
CA PHE A 728 32.92 2.15 -29.46
C PHE A 728 34.35 1.72 -29.22
N TRP A 729 35.12 1.89 -30.29
CA TRP A 729 36.57 1.84 -30.34
C TRP A 729 37.15 2.97 -29.49
N THR A 730 38.18 2.68 -28.71
CA THR A 730 39.16 3.67 -28.24
C THR A 730 40.48 3.43 -28.97
N PRO A 731 41.31 4.45 -29.20
CA PRO A 731 42.67 4.23 -29.69
C PRO A 731 43.46 3.33 -28.76
#